data_AF-A0A661YVD9-F1
#
_entry.id   AF-A0A661YVD9-F1
#
_cell.length_a   1.000
_cell.length_b   1.000
_cell.length_c   1.000
_cell.angle_alpha   90.00
_cell.angle_beta   90.00
_cell.angle_gamma   90.00
#
_symmetry.space_group_name_H-M   'P 1'
#
loop_
_entity.id
_entity.type
_entity.pdbx_description
1 polymer ?
#
loop_
_entity_poly.entity_id
_entity_poly.type
_entity_poly.pdbx_seq_one_letter_code
_entity_poly.pdbx_strand_id
1 'polypeptide(L)'
;MLIQKQANEINKKIRIMRNFHKIILTFFAFAFALSISTSYAQETEKASKSTDFSKHYFFNWNMGFTDFYGDMHPDKAFLSNNMFAGGFNFGYQFSPVIGSRFSISSGRLLSSSDYSVTEITSNYQYDSDYLRYKGHFTDFTGQVMVDFTNIFRDNSDAKFSFYGFGGFGVMFQNANVYDFRDDEIYDHPHNGTDYGDYDQAVMVFPVGFGAKYALNSNFDITFETSMRFTDNDLLDQTLGGDAAFKNDRYQYTSLGFTYKLVDGFGPKFTATSSVFDPYFYINTDLGFTDFFGDLHPDNVFGNSEMFAWGVKAGYQFDPIFGARLNVTNGQLLSQSDYKITTATASGMQYDTDLLRYKGTFTDVSGQLTVDFTNIFRDNKNARFSLYGFGGIGVAFHNGNVYDMRNEDIYNHPHNDTDYGNYKNNIIIFPAGLGAKYGVTENLDVTIETSARFTGYDLMDQTDGGNMMIKNDHYQYTSLGFTYKFVKAASAVLGGSGEGKMIRNHETVTYKVTPEVLQEKGGKVAYEISVTFPENYFGRGAAVDIAPVLKYGDQELALSTQTFVGEEVVGVEGQMVPYETGGTYTFSGEFDFTPEMASSTVEVTPVVYVPKAGTETTFKNLAETQVKIADGIIHTEDFAGGNEESLLADSGYELETVISKTGKLYFPKNQYTYNKRRGLNSSKNAIAARVAVDEFLSQGWEIKNITVNAYASPEGEETLNANLSENRAKVADKQIHSELHRLIKAKNSKINMDNCSDVDFTVVGNGPDWDGFMAALEASSFADKSTVLNVIKSAAPAKKEAEIKNMILIYPELENILSPLRRAEVAVNCYEPKRTAEEIAALATTKPEDLTLQELLYAATLTEDDEAQAAIYKTAANLFADSWEAQTNYAYGEILNGNYTDALTYLEKANALAPNNATILNNMGVIHAKQAAWDKAKKCFTNAQNLGANENYNLGVVAIQYGEYDKALELFGSRKCDVNVGLAQLMTGKYEEAKANLSCAEETCKTNYLLAIIGARTANDAEVFANLKKAFEINPKLKGKALNDREFVKYFDNEEFLSIVK
;
A
#
# COMPACT_ATOMS: atom_id res chain seq x y z
N MET A 1 -80.92 -42.82 16.90
CA MET A 1 -80.81 -41.75 15.88
C MET A 1 -80.10 -40.50 16.39
N LEU A 2 -80.49 -39.94 17.55
CA LEU A 2 -79.78 -38.81 18.19
C LEU A 2 -78.31 -39.11 18.58
N ILE A 3 -78.03 -40.31 19.11
CA ILE A 3 -76.65 -40.75 19.47
C ILE A 3 -75.74 -40.86 18.23
N GLN A 4 -76.31 -41.15 17.05
CA GLN A 4 -75.56 -41.37 15.81
C GLN A 4 -75.30 -40.06 15.06
N LYS A 5 -76.16 -39.04 15.24
CA LYS A 5 -75.89 -37.66 14.82
C LYS A 5 -74.80 -37.02 15.69
N GLN A 6 -74.83 -37.21 17.01
CA GLN A 6 -73.77 -36.75 17.92
C GLN A 6 -72.42 -37.45 17.66
N ALA A 7 -72.40 -38.76 17.40
CA ALA A 7 -71.16 -39.48 17.09
C ALA A 7 -70.52 -39.09 15.74
N ASN A 8 -71.32 -38.72 14.74
CA ASN A 8 -70.82 -38.25 13.45
C ASN A 8 -70.31 -36.80 13.51
N GLU A 9 -70.92 -35.92 14.31
CA GLU A 9 -70.37 -34.59 14.55
C GLU A 9 -69.08 -34.63 15.37
N ILE A 10 -69.01 -35.46 16.42
CA ILE A 10 -67.78 -35.63 17.21
C ILE A 10 -66.64 -36.19 16.32
N ASN A 11 -66.92 -37.12 15.41
CA ASN A 11 -65.91 -37.62 14.47
C ASN A 11 -65.50 -36.59 13.39
N LYS A 12 -66.40 -35.68 12.99
CA LYS A 12 -66.09 -34.57 12.08
C LYS A 12 -65.21 -33.53 12.80
N LYS A 13 -65.53 -33.17 14.05
CA LYS A 13 -64.75 -32.26 14.92
C LYS A 13 -63.37 -32.83 15.30
N ILE A 14 -63.26 -34.13 15.58
CA ILE A 14 -61.96 -34.81 15.80
C ILE A 14 -61.11 -34.84 14.51
N ARG A 15 -61.72 -34.97 13.33
CA ARG A 15 -61.02 -34.96 12.03
C ARG A 15 -60.49 -33.56 11.65
N ILE A 16 -61.19 -32.50 12.03
CA ILE A 16 -60.80 -31.10 11.80
C ILE A 16 -59.62 -30.69 12.70
N MET A 17 -59.67 -31.01 14.01
CA MET A 17 -58.54 -30.79 14.93
C MET A 17 -57.28 -31.54 14.49
N ARG A 18 -57.44 -32.76 13.97
CA ARG A 18 -56.33 -33.59 13.50
C ARG A 18 -55.73 -33.11 12.17
N ASN A 19 -56.40 -32.23 11.42
CA ASN A 19 -55.91 -31.66 10.17
C ASN A 19 -55.23 -30.30 10.36
N PHE A 20 -55.73 -29.43 11.26
CA PHE A 20 -55.11 -28.13 11.51
C PHE A 20 -53.78 -28.23 12.26
N HIS A 21 -53.71 -29.07 13.31
CA HIS A 21 -52.43 -29.39 13.96
C HIS A 21 -51.44 -30.02 12.98
N LYS A 22 -51.92 -30.85 12.04
CA LYS A 22 -51.07 -31.40 10.98
C LYS A 22 -50.62 -30.34 9.99
N ILE A 23 -51.44 -29.37 9.60
CA ILE A 23 -51.04 -28.28 8.70
C ILE A 23 -49.95 -27.43 9.37
N ILE A 24 -50.12 -27.01 10.63
CA ILE A 24 -49.10 -26.26 11.36
C ILE A 24 -47.82 -27.09 11.52
N LEU A 25 -47.91 -28.36 11.92
CA LEU A 25 -46.75 -29.26 12.01
C LEU A 25 -46.09 -29.54 10.66
N THR A 26 -46.87 -29.65 9.57
CA THR A 26 -46.35 -29.87 8.21
C THR A 26 -45.69 -28.62 7.67
N PHE A 27 -46.25 -27.43 7.91
CA PHE A 27 -45.60 -26.16 7.58
C PHE A 27 -44.35 -25.93 8.41
N PHE A 28 -44.37 -26.27 9.71
CA PHE A 28 -43.19 -26.19 10.57
C PHE A 28 -42.10 -27.16 10.09
N ALA A 29 -42.47 -28.40 9.76
CA ALA A 29 -41.55 -29.39 9.21
C ALA A 29 -41.02 -28.98 7.83
N PHE A 30 -41.84 -28.35 6.99
CA PHE A 30 -41.45 -27.84 5.69
C PHE A 30 -40.50 -26.63 5.81
N ALA A 31 -40.83 -25.65 6.64
CA ALA A 31 -40.00 -24.48 6.90
C ALA A 31 -38.66 -24.88 7.52
N PHE A 32 -38.66 -25.85 8.44
CA PHE A 32 -37.46 -26.43 9.04
C PHE A 32 -36.61 -27.22 8.03
N ALA A 33 -37.24 -28.01 7.15
CA ALA A 33 -36.51 -28.71 6.08
C ALA A 33 -35.92 -27.73 5.06
N LEU A 34 -36.64 -26.65 4.76
CA LEU A 34 -36.21 -25.60 3.84
C LEU A 34 -35.12 -24.70 4.45
N SER A 35 -35.14 -24.47 5.77
CA SER A 35 -34.08 -23.73 6.46
C SER A 35 -32.76 -24.51 6.47
N ILE A 36 -32.82 -25.84 6.63
CA ILE A 36 -31.63 -26.72 6.53
C ILE A 36 -31.04 -26.67 5.12
N SER A 37 -31.86 -26.85 4.07
CA SER A 37 -31.37 -26.88 2.69
C SER A 37 -30.80 -25.53 2.24
N THR A 38 -31.42 -24.42 2.64
CA THR A 38 -30.96 -23.07 2.32
C THR A 38 -29.69 -22.69 3.07
N SER A 39 -29.53 -23.14 4.33
CA SER A 39 -28.29 -22.98 5.10
C SER A 39 -27.11 -23.64 4.37
N TYR A 40 -27.23 -24.92 3.98
CA TYR A 40 -26.18 -25.64 3.28
C TYR A 40 -25.84 -25.05 1.90
N ALA A 41 -26.83 -24.59 1.15
CA ALA A 41 -26.61 -23.95 -0.15
C ALA A 41 -25.79 -22.65 -0.02
N GLN A 42 -26.06 -21.85 1.02
CA GLN A 42 -25.37 -20.58 1.25
C GLN A 42 -23.96 -20.74 1.85
N GLU A 43 -23.60 -21.90 2.43
CA GLU A 43 -22.21 -22.16 2.87
C GLU A 43 -21.28 -22.57 1.72
N THR A 44 -21.81 -23.11 0.62
CA THR A 44 -20.99 -23.48 -0.54
C THR A 44 -20.51 -22.29 -1.38
N GLU A 45 -21.13 -21.12 -1.25
CA GLU A 45 -20.57 -19.86 -1.76
C GLU A 45 -19.49 -19.36 -0.79
N LYS A 46 -18.24 -19.17 -1.27
CA LYS A 46 -17.11 -18.65 -0.49
C LYS A 46 -17.45 -17.26 0.10
N ALA A 47 -18.05 -17.22 1.28
CA ALA A 47 -18.24 -16.01 2.06
C ALA A 47 -17.06 -15.83 3.02
N SER A 48 -16.48 -14.63 2.98
CA SER A 48 -15.51 -14.10 3.94
C SER A 48 -15.90 -14.44 5.38
N LYS A 49 -14.95 -15.00 6.14
CA LYS A 49 -15.07 -15.19 7.60
C LYS A 49 -15.03 -13.83 8.31
N SER A 50 -16.14 -13.09 8.29
CA SER A 50 -16.37 -11.96 9.19
C SER A 50 -16.96 -12.50 10.50
N THR A 51 -16.25 -12.35 11.61
CA THR A 51 -16.54 -13.05 12.88
C THR A 51 -17.49 -12.34 13.84
N ASP A 52 -17.96 -11.11 13.57
CA ASP A 52 -18.81 -10.40 14.52
C ASP A 52 -20.19 -10.01 13.96
N PHE A 53 -21.24 -10.56 14.58
CA PHE A 53 -22.63 -10.12 14.36
C PHE A 53 -22.85 -8.75 15.00
N SER A 54 -23.25 -7.76 14.19
CA SER A 54 -23.64 -6.44 14.70
C SER A 54 -25.11 -6.43 15.13
N LYS A 55 -25.33 -6.22 16.43
CA LYS A 55 -26.67 -5.99 17.00
C LYS A 55 -27.22 -4.68 16.44
N HIS A 56 -28.45 -4.71 15.96
CA HIS A 56 -29.03 -3.57 15.28
C HIS A 56 -30.51 -3.40 15.64
N TYR A 57 -30.95 -2.15 15.67
CA TYR A 57 -32.36 -1.83 15.58
C TYR A 57 -32.82 -1.99 14.14
N PHE A 58 -34.08 -2.37 13.96
CA PHE A 58 -34.70 -2.38 12.65
C PHE A 58 -36.07 -1.75 12.67
N PHE A 59 -36.42 -1.14 11.54
CA PHE A 59 -37.73 -0.60 11.25
C PHE A 59 -38.25 -1.30 10.01
N ASN A 60 -39.43 -1.90 10.10
CA ASN A 60 -40.07 -2.58 8.99
C ASN A 60 -41.44 -1.96 8.73
N TRP A 61 -41.66 -1.55 7.49
CA TRP A 61 -42.97 -1.16 7.00
C TRP A 61 -43.54 -2.31 6.19
N ASN A 62 -44.78 -2.72 6.49
CA ASN A 62 -45.43 -3.85 5.84
C ASN A 62 -46.86 -3.51 5.41
N MET A 63 -47.29 -4.18 4.36
CA MET A 63 -48.64 -4.10 3.83
C MET A 63 -49.09 -5.45 3.29
N GLY A 64 -50.38 -5.72 3.33
CA GLY A 64 -50.91 -6.97 2.84
C GLY A 64 -52.37 -7.17 3.14
N PHE A 65 -52.77 -8.42 3.29
CA PHE A 65 -54.17 -8.82 3.32
C PHE A 65 -54.54 -9.54 4.61
N THR A 66 -55.79 -9.36 5.03
CA THR A 66 -56.40 -9.97 6.21
C THR A 66 -57.54 -10.89 5.83
N ASP A 67 -57.56 -12.08 6.42
CA ASP A 67 -58.67 -13.03 6.31
C ASP A 67 -59.27 -13.25 7.70
N PHE A 68 -60.56 -12.97 7.89
CA PHE A 68 -61.23 -13.14 9.18
C PHE A 68 -61.86 -14.54 9.31
N TYR A 69 -61.79 -15.13 10.51
CA TYR A 69 -62.37 -16.43 10.85
C TYR A 69 -63.13 -16.30 12.18
N GLY A 70 -64.46 -16.33 12.10
CA GLY A 70 -65.35 -16.28 13.25
C GLY A 70 -66.64 -17.07 12.99
N ASP A 71 -67.63 -16.93 13.86
CA ASP A 71 -68.87 -17.70 13.82
C ASP A 71 -69.73 -17.43 12.58
N MET A 72 -69.68 -16.22 12.02
CA MET A 72 -70.30 -15.93 10.72
C MET A 72 -69.64 -16.69 9.56
N HIS A 73 -68.43 -17.24 9.74
CA HIS A 73 -67.59 -17.76 8.66
C HIS A 73 -66.57 -18.82 9.12
N PRO A 74 -67.04 -20.04 9.47
CA PRO A 74 -66.17 -21.02 10.12
C PRO A 74 -65.22 -21.80 9.18
N ASP A 75 -65.43 -21.85 7.85
CA ASP A 75 -64.62 -22.70 6.95
C ASP A 75 -64.67 -22.28 5.44
N LYS A 76 -63.81 -21.36 4.97
CA LYS A 76 -63.51 -21.18 3.51
C LYS A 76 -62.00 -21.15 3.19
N ALA A 77 -61.69 -21.23 1.89
CA ALA A 77 -60.34 -21.21 1.34
C ALA A 77 -59.60 -19.88 1.59
N PHE A 78 -58.26 -19.95 1.60
CA PHE A 78 -57.35 -18.79 1.70
C PHE A 78 -57.67 -17.72 0.64
N LEU A 79 -57.69 -16.43 1.02
CA LEU A 79 -58.05 -15.29 0.16
C LEU A 79 -59.50 -15.28 -0.38
N SER A 80 -60.46 -15.75 0.41
CA SER A 80 -61.87 -15.76 -0.03
C SER A 80 -62.62 -14.46 0.29
N ASN A 81 -62.30 -13.80 1.41
CA ASN A 81 -62.90 -12.54 1.87
C ASN A 81 -61.81 -11.61 2.43
N ASN A 82 -60.76 -11.38 1.64
CA ASN A 82 -59.58 -10.66 2.09
C ASN A 82 -59.80 -9.14 2.10
N MET A 83 -59.41 -8.49 3.19
CA MET A 83 -59.33 -7.03 3.28
C MET A 83 -57.87 -6.59 3.36
N PHE A 84 -57.60 -5.28 3.28
CA PHE A 84 -56.25 -4.75 3.38
C PHE A 84 -55.89 -4.35 4.81
N ALA A 85 -54.63 -4.58 5.17
CA ALA A 85 -54.04 -4.04 6.38
C ALA A 85 -52.57 -3.65 6.16
N GLY A 86 -52.14 -2.61 6.86
CA GLY A 86 -50.77 -2.13 6.88
C GLY A 86 -50.23 -2.07 8.30
N GLY A 87 -48.91 -2.14 8.44
CA GLY A 87 -48.29 -2.10 9.75
C GLY A 87 -46.87 -1.59 9.75
N PHE A 88 -46.42 -1.27 10.95
CA PHE A 88 -45.05 -0.90 11.27
C PHE A 88 -44.53 -1.82 12.37
N ASN A 89 -43.32 -2.31 12.16
CA ASN A 89 -42.57 -3.14 13.09
C ASN A 89 -41.32 -2.38 13.52
N PHE A 90 -41.15 -2.19 14.82
CA PHE A 90 -39.95 -1.64 15.43
C PHE A 90 -39.30 -2.73 16.25
N GLY A 91 -38.08 -3.14 15.92
CA GLY A 91 -37.44 -4.23 16.62
C GLY A 91 -35.95 -4.07 16.83
N TYR A 92 -35.41 -5.03 17.56
CA TYR A 92 -34.01 -5.10 17.90
C TYR A 92 -33.55 -6.55 17.78
N GLN A 93 -32.49 -6.78 17.00
CA GLN A 93 -31.90 -8.08 16.77
C GLN A 93 -30.74 -8.29 17.76
N PHE A 94 -30.90 -9.21 18.70
CA PHE A 94 -29.95 -9.45 19.80
C PHE A 94 -28.76 -10.35 19.39
N SER A 95 -29.02 -11.27 18.47
CA SER A 95 -28.06 -12.25 17.93
C SER A 95 -28.45 -12.62 16.49
N PRO A 96 -27.66 -13.39 15.74
CA PRO A 96 -28.07 -13.91 14.44
C PRO A 96 -29.39 -14.71 14.48
N VAL A 97 -29.74 -15.27 15.65
CA VAL A 97 -30.89 -16.17 15.82
C VAL A 97 -32.09 -15.47 16.47
N ILE A 98 -31.87 -14.59 17.46
CA ILE A 98 -32.95 -14.09 18.32
C ILE A 98 -33.12 -12.59 18.16
N GLY A 99 -34.38 -12.17 17.97
CA GLY A 99 -34.80 -10.78 17.92
C GLY A 99 -36.10 -10.54 18.68
N SER A 100 -36.45 -9.27 18.90
CA SER A 100 -37.78 -8.87 19.39
C SER A 100 -38.30 -7.70 18.61
N ARG A 101 -39.62 -7.55 18.53
CA ARG A 101 -40.28 -6.42 17.88
C ARG A 101 -41.56 -5.99 18.59
N PHE A 102 -41.87 -4.73 18.44
CA PHE A 102 -43.17 -4.15 18.67
C PHE A 102 -43.83 -3.87 17.31
N SER A 103 -45.03 -4.36 17.11
CA SER A 103 -45.81 -4.27 15.87
C SER A 103 -47.05 -3.44 16.12
N ILE A 104 -47.30 -2.46 15.26
CA ILE A 104 -48.56 -1.72 15.15
C ILE A 104 -49.15 -2.08 13.79
N SER A 105 -50.32 -2.68 13.76
CA SER A 105 -50.97 -3.05 12.49
C SER A 105 -52.40 -2.53 12.50
N SER A 106 -52.85 -1.96 11.40
CA SER A 106 -54.21 -1.46 11.25
C SER A 106 -54.76 -1.83 9.88
N GLY A 107 -56.04 -2.15 9.84
CA GLY A 107 -56.70 -2.52 8.60
C GLY A 107 -58.15 -2.84 8.82
N ARG A 108 -58.72 -3.56 7.85
CA ARG A 108 -60.11 -3.97 7.90
C ARG A 108 -60.24 -5.50 7.98
N LEU A 109 -61.39 -5.98 8.41
CA LEU A 109 -61.79 -7.37 8.51
C LEU A 109 -63.19 -7.49 7.88
N LEU A 110 -63.38 -8.49 7.02
CA LEU A 110 -64.66 -8.76 6.35
C LEU A 110 -65.07 -10.19 6.59
N SER A 111 -66.34 -10.37 6.90
CA SER A 111 -66.99 -11.68 6.95
C SER A 111 -68.43 -11.57 6.49
N SER A 112 -68.98 -12.65 5.95
CA SER A 112 -70.34 -12.72 5.40
C SER A 112 -70.92 -14.08 5.71
N SER A 113 -72.13 -14.15 6.27
CA SER A 113 -72.78 -15.42 6.60
C SER A 113 -73.26 -16.16 5.35
N ASP A 114 -73.05 -17.48 5.32
CA ASP A 114 -73.66 -18.39 4.33
C ASP A 114 -75.00 -18.98 4.84
N TYR A 115 -75.42 -18.65 6.07
CA TYR A 115 -76.53 -19.31 6.80
C TYR A 115 -77.67 -18.36 7.14
N SER A 116 -78.91 -18.82 6.94
CA SER A 116 -80.13 -18.21 7.45
C SER A 116 -80.33 -18.57 8.93
N VAL A 117 -80.40 -17.57 9.80
CA VAL A 117 -80.80 -17.78 11.21
C VAL A 117 -82.32 -17.88 11.24
N THR A 118 -82.87 -19.05 11.55
CA THR A 118 -84.31 -19.22 11.81
C THR A 118 -84.55 -19.28 13.31
N GLU A 119 -84.99 -18.17 13.91
CA GLU A 119 -85.55 -18.21 15.26
C GLU A 119 -87.05 -18.54 15.17
N ILE A 120 -87.46 -19.70 15.71
CA ILE A 120 -88.88 -20.06 15.82
C ILE A 120 -89.39 -19.51 17.15
N THR A 121 -90.02 -18.34 17.12
CA THR A 121 -91.00 -17.94 18.13
C THR A 121 -92.40 -17.94 17.51
N SER A 122 -93.37 -18.52 18.22
CA SER A 122 -94.72 -18.76 17.73
C SER A 122 -95.47 -17.44 17.51
N ASN A 123 -95.38 -16.87 16.30
CA ASN A 123 -96.46 -16.22 15.52
C ASN A 123 -95.99 -15.18 14.47
N TYR A 124 -94.71 -15.09 14.10
CA TYR A 124 -94.27 -14.34 12.92
C TYR A 124 -93.13 -15.10 12.21
N GLN A 125 -93.26 -15.33 10.88
CA GLN A 125 -92.15 -15.70 10.02
C GLN A 125 -91.48 -14.39 9.56
N TYR A 126 -90.27 -14.10 10.04
CA TYR A 126 -89.38 -13.13 9.40
C TYR A 126 -88.56 -13.83 8.32
N ASP A 127 -88.40 -13.15 7.19
CA ASP A 127 -87.62 -13.56 6.03
C ASP A 127 -86.12 -13.51 6.35
N SER A 128 -85.36 -14.48 5.87
CA SER A 128 -83.96 -14.77 6.25
C SER A 128 -83.00 -13.59 6.07
N ASP A 129 -82.24 -13.25 7.12
CA ASP A 129 -81.26 -12.16 7.10
C ASP A 129 -79.89 -12.66 6.63
N TYR A 130 -79.36 -12.05 5.57
CA TYR A 130 -77.97 -12.24 5.12
C TYR A 130 -77.13 -11.20 5.85
N LEU A 131 -76.22 -11.63 6.72
CA LEU A 131 -75.46 -10.72 7.57
C LEU A 131 -74.03 -10.56 7.07
N ARG A 132 -73.52 -9.33 7.08
CA ARG A 132 -72.14 -9.01 6.74
C ARG A 132 -71.47 -8.26 7.87
N TYR A 133 -70.39 -8.82 8.39
CA TYR A 133 -69.51 -8.16 9.35
C TYR A 133 -68.45 -7.34 8.61
N LYS A 134 -68.31 -6.06 8.98
CA LYS A 134 -67.16 -5.23 8.61
C LYS A 134 -66.56 -4.64 9.88
N GLY A 135 -65.29 -4.95 10.12
CA GLY A 135 -64.52 -4.42 11.23
C GLY A 135 -63.32 -3.61 10.77
N HIS A 136 -63.04 -2.51 11.46
CA HIS A 136 -61.74 -1.85 11.46
C HIS A 136 -60.99 -2.30 12.70
N PHE A 137 -59.72 -2.70 12.55
CA PHE A 137 -58.89 -3.05 13.68
C PHE A 137 -57.60 -2.24 13.71
N THR A 138 -57.06 -2.06 14.91
CA THR A 138 -55.69 -1.62 15.15
C THR A 138 -55.11 -2.46 16.29
N ASP A 139 -54.11 -3.30 15.99
CA ASP A 139 -53.40 -4.11 16.97
C ASP A 139 -52.04 -3.52 17.36
N PHE A 140 -51.70 -3.67 18.63
CA PHE A 140 -50.40 -3.32 19.22
C PHE A 140 -49.85 -4.57 19.89
N THR A 141 -48.77 -5.16 19.35
CA THR A 141 -48.26 -6.46 19.81
C THR A 141 -46.76 -6.45 20.06
N GLY A 142 -46.33 -7.05 21.17
CA GLY A 142 -44.93 -7.36 21.46
C GLY A 142 -44.64 -8.81 21.07
N GLN A 143 -43.59 -9.03 20.28
CA GLN A 143 -43.28 -10.34 19.68
C GLN A 143 -41.80 -10.69 19.84
N VAL A 144 -41.52 -11.98 20.03
CA VAL A 144 -40.18 -12.56 19.95
C VAL A 144 -40.04 -13.25 18.60
N MET A 145 -38.87 -13.11 17.98
CA MET A 145 -38.55 -13.70 16.68
C MET A 145 -37.38 -14.67 16.82
N VAL A 146 -37.46 -15.78 16.09
CA VAL A 146 -36.42 -16.81 16.02
C VAL A 146 -36.12 -17.10 14.55
N ASP A 147 -34.89 -16.83 14.12
CA ASP A 147 -34.38 -17.11 12.79
C ASP A 147 -33.91 -18.57 12.71
N PHE A 148 -34.67 -19.41 12.01
CA PHE A 148 -34.40 -20.84 11.92
C PHE A 148 -33.24 -21.17 10.97
N THR A 149 -32.95 -20.30 9.99
CA THR A 149 -31.83 -20.49 9.07
C THR A 149 -30.50 -20.27 9.78
N ASN A 150 -30.41 -19.23 10.62
CA ASN A 150 -29.19 -18.91 11.37
C ASN A 150 -28.93 -19.85 12.57
N ILE A 151 -29.87 -20.71 12.99
CA ILE A 151 -29.63 -21.74 14.02
C ILE A 151 -28.53 -22.73 13.59
N PHE A 152 -28.44 -23.02 12.30
CA PHE A 152 -27.55 -24.04 11.73
C PHE A 152 -26.33 -23.46 11.03
N ARG A 153 -25.96 -22.20 11.32
CA ARG A 153 -24.84 -21.48 10.69
C ARG A 153 -23.83 -21.03 11.74
N ASP A 154 -22.55 -21.08 11.39
CA ASP A 154 -21.47 -20.85 12.36
C ASP A 154 -21.15 -19.38 12.65
N ASN A 155 -21.40 -18.41 11.75
CA ASN A 155 -21.34 -16.94 12.04
C ASN A 155 -21.71 -16.07 10.80
N SER A 156 -22.91 -15.49 10.74
CA SER A 156 -23.34 -14.30 9.94
C SER A 156 -24.87 -14.29 9.73
N ASP A 157 -25.47 -13.11 9.49
CA ASP A 157 -26.88 -12.99 9.10
C ASP A 157 -27.06 -13.52 7.65
N ALA A 158 -27.85 -14.57 7.46
CA ALA A 158 -28.06 -15.19 6.14
C ALA A 158 -28.66 -14.20 5.13
N LYS A 159 -28.16 -14.25 3.88
CA LYS A 159 -28.68 -13.41 2.78
C LYS A 159 -30.14 -13.73 2.47
N PHE A 160 -30.55 -14.98 2.65
CA PHE A 160 -31.95 -15.38 2.67
C PHE A 160 -32.20 -16.24 3.90
N SER A 161 -33.24 -15.94 4.66
CA SER A 161 -33.55 -16.59 5.93
C SER A 161 -35.06 -16.84 6.12
N PHE A 162 -35.38 -17.94 6.80
CA PHE A 162 -36.69 -18.23 7.34
C PHE A 162 -36.71 -18.04 8.85
N TYR A 163 -37.74 -17.36 9.35
CA TYR A 163 -37.91 -17.09 10.77
C TYR A 163 -39.36 -17.31 11.23
N GLY A 164 -39.52 -17.60 12.51
CA GLY A 164 -40.82 -17.67 13.18
C GLY A 164 -40.95 -16.54 14.20
N PHE A 165 -42.17 -16.13 14.48
CA PHE A 165 -42.45 -15.14 15.52
C PHE A 165 -43.73 -15.47 16.29
N GLY A 166 -43.74 -15.06 17.55
CA GLY A 166 -44.88 -15.23 18.44
C GLY A 166 -44.92 -14.15 19.50
N GLY A 167 -46.12 -13.74 19.90
CA GLY A 167 -46.28 -12.66 20.87
C GLY A 167 -47.67 -12.54 21.45
N PHE A 168 -47.90 -11.41 22.11
CA PHE A 168 -49.20 -11.04 22.67
C PHE A 168 -49.35 -9.51 22.61
N GLY A 169 -50.58 -9.03 22.70
CA GLY A 169 -50.87 -7.62 22.66
C GLY A 169 -52.35 -7.33 22.82
N VAL A 170 -52.74 -6.12 22.44
CA VAL A 170 -54.12 -5.65 22.48
C VAL A 170 -54.53 -5.19 21.09
N MET A 171 -55.73 -5.56 20.68
CA MET A 171 -56.41 -5.07 19.49
C MET A 171 -57.54 -4.15 19.92
N PHE A 172 -57.61 -2.98 19.28
CA PHE A 172 -58.80 -2.14 19.27
C PHE A 172 -59.55 -2.40 17.98
N GLN A 173 -60.84 -2.69 18.08
CA GLN A 173 -61.69 -2.94 16.93
C GLN A 173 -62.93 -2.09 17.03
N ASN A 174 -63.32 -1.50 15.90
CA ASN A 174 -64.63 -0.89 15.68
C ASN A 174 -65.32 -1.74 14.62
N ALA A 175 -66.51 -2.27 14.89
CA ALA A 175 -67.20 -3.09 13.92
C ALA A 175 -68.70 -2.85 13.89
N ASN A 176 -69.26 -3.07 12.70
CA ASN A 176 -70.69 -3.08 12.46
C ASN A 176 -71.07 -4.36 11.71
N VAL A 177 -72.22 -4.93 12.07
CA VAL A 177 -72.87 -6.00 11.32
C VAL A 177 -74.00 -5.36 10.52
N TYR A 178 -74.02 -5.61 9.23
CA TYR A 178 -74.99 -5.05 8.30
C TYR A 178 -75.91 -6.15 7.80
N ASP A 179 -77.20 -5.85 7.66
CA ASP A 179 -78.06 -6.64 6.80
C ASP A 179 -77.70 -6.34 5.34
N PHE A 180 -77.45 -7.40 4.57
CA PHE A 180 -77.06 -7.32 3.18
C PHE A 180 -78.11 -6.64 2.28
N ARG A 181 -79.38 -6.55 2.74
CA ARG A 181 -80.52 -6.10 1.93
C ARG A 181 -80.73 -4.59 1.95
N ASP A 182 -80.41 -3.92 3.04
CA ASP A 182 -80.67 -2.48 3.24
C ASP A 182 -79.47 -1.70 3.82
N ASP A 183 -78.36 -2.37 4.13
CA ASP A 183 -77.16 -1.80 4.78
C ASP A 183 -77.51 -1.07 6.10
N GLU A 184 -78.67 -1.38 6.69
CA GLU A 184 -78.99 -0.97 8.06
C GLU A 184 -78.16 -1.81 9.03
N ILE A 185 -77.70 -1.17 10.12
CA ILE A 185 -76.97 -1.84 11.18
C ILE A 185 -77.92 -2.86 11.83
N TYR A 186 -77.55 -4.13 11.77
CA TYR A 186 -78.36 -5.24 12.26
C TYR A 186 -78.34 -5.29 13.80
N ASP A 187 -79.53 -5.30 14.42
CA ASP A 187 -79.71 -5.33 15.87
C ASP A 187 -79.33 -6.70 16.47
N HIS A 188 -78.71 -6.71 17.65
CA HIS A 188 -78.35 -7.95 18.35
C HIS A 188 -78.93 -8.07 19.76
N PRO A 189 -79.47 -9.26 20.13
CA PRO A 189 -80.20 -9.47 21.38
C PRO A 189 -79.32 -9.71 22.62
N HIS A 190 -77.99 -9.69 22.52
CA HIS A 190 -77.12 -10.12 23.63
C HIS A 190 -76.70 -9.00 24.60
N ASN A 191 -76.95 -7.73 24.29
CA ASN A 191 -76.79 -6.63 25.25
C ASN A 191 -77.78 -5.52 24.92
N GLY A 192 -79.06 -5.78 25.19
CA GLY A 192 -80.13 -4.82 24.89
C GLY A 192 -79.86 -3.48 25.56
N THR A 193 -79.43 -2.47 24.78
CA THR A 193 -79.92 -1.08 24.77
C THR A 193 -79.09 -0.07 23.95
N ASP A 194 -77.98 -0.42 23.28
CA ASP A 194 -77.20 0.56 22.50
C ASP A 194 -77.18 0.30 20.97
N TYR A 195 -77.65 1.28 20.20
CA TYR A 195 -77.52 1.38 18.74
C TYR A 195 -76.12 1.93 18.38
N GLY A 196 -75.37 1.25 17.50
CA GLY A 196 -74.18 1.82 16.83
C GLY A 196 -72.84 1.13 17.12
N ASP A 197 -71.79 1.69 16.49
CA ASP A 197 -70.39 1.27 16.48
C ASP A 197 -69.93 0.41 17.67
N TYR A 198 -69.61 -0.87 17.38
CA TYR A 198 -69.12 -1.80 18.39
C TYR A 198 -67.61 -1.64 18.58
N ASP A 199 -67.24 -0.76 19.51
CA ASP A 199 -65.86 -0.52 19.92
C ASP A 199 -65.43 -1.51 21.02
N GLN A 200 -64.40 -2.31 20.75
CA GLN A 200 -63.84 -3.28 21.70
C GLN A 200 -62.32 -3.23 21.77
N ALA A 201 -61.81 -3.49 22.97
CA ALA A 201 -60.40 -3.80 23.21
C ALA A 201 -60.27 -5.26 23.64
N VAL A 202 -59.56 -6.07 22.85
CA VAL A 202 -59.40 -7.52 23.07
C VAL A 202 -57.93 -7.91 23.12
N MET A 203 -57.62 -9.00 23.80
CA MET A 203 -56.26 -9.56 23.78
C MET A 203 -56.04 -10.29 22.46
N VAL A 204 -54.88 -10.07 21.84
CA VAL A 204 -54.50 -10.74 20.59
C VAL A 204 -53.14 -11.42 20.73
N PHE A 205 -53.05 -12.65 20.21
CA PHE A 205 -51.87 -13.52 20.27
C PHE A 205 -51.39 -13.83 18.85
N PRO A 206 -50.51 -12.99 18.28
CA PRO A 206 -49.91 -13.26 16.96
C PRO A 206 -48.96 -14.45 17.02
N VAL A 207 -49.14 -15.38 16.09
CA VAL A 207 -48.18 -16.46 15.81
C VAL A 207 -48.01 -16.59 14.30
N GLY A 208 -46.78 -16.53 13.81
CA GLY A 208 -46.52 -16.49 12.37
C GLY A 208 -45.12 -16.92 11.97
N PHE A 209 -44.93 -16.96 10.65
CA PHE A 209 -43.67 -17.26 9.99
C PHE A 209 -43.38 -16.21 8.93
N GLY A 210 -42.10 -15.98 8.68
CA GLY A 210 -41.65 -15.09 7.62
C GLY A 210 -40.42 -15.62 6.90
N ALA A 211 -40.23 -15.08 5.70
CA ALA A 211 -39.00 -15.17 4.94
C ALA A 211 -38.42 -13.76 4.78
N LYS A 212 -37.10 -13.62 4.90
CA LYS A 212 -36.38 -12.38 4.61
C LYS A 212 -35.30 -12.60 3.57
N TYR A 213 -35.08 -11.60 2.72
CA TYR A 213 -33.96 -11.54 1.79
C TYR A 213 -33.19 -10.23 2.01
N ALA A 214 -31.92 -10.32 2.41
CA ALA A 214 -31.04 -9.19 2.61
C ALA A 214 -30.57 -8.63 1.26
N LEU A 215 -30.95 -7.38 0.99
CA LEU A 215 -30.53 -6.64 -0.19
C LEU A 215 -29.10 -6.11 -0.02
N ASN A 216 -28.77 -5.65 1.18
CA ASN A 216 -27.44 -5.21 1.60
C ASN A 216 -27.34 -5.24 3.15
N SER A 217 -26.29 -4.67 3.72
CA SER A 217 -26.08 -4.59 5.18
C SER A 217 -27.20 -3.90 5.95
N ASN A 218 -27.96 -3.01 5.30
CA ASN A 218 -28.94 -2.15 5.95
C ASN A 218 -30.38 -2.39 5.50
N PHE A 219 -30.65 -3.21 4.48
CA PHE A 219 -32.01 -3.37 3.96
C PHE A 219 -32.37 -4.83 3.67
N ASP A 220 -33.58 -5.23 4.10
CA ASP A 220 -34.17 -6.54 3.80
C ASP A 220 -35.57 -6.37 3.18
N ILE A 221 -35.96 -7.32 2.33
CA ILE A 221 -37.35 -7.54 1.93
C ILE A 221 -37.89 -8.71 2.76
N THR A 222 -39.10 -8.55 3.31
CA THR A 222 -39.76 -9.57 4.13
C THR A 222 -41.08 -10.00 3.51
N PHE A 223 -41.39 -11.28 3.62
CA PHE A 223 -42.74 -11.83 3.40
C PHE A 223 -43.17 -12.54 4.68
N GLU A 224 -44.29 -12.17 5.26
CA GLU A 224 -44.79 -12.70 6.53
C GLU A 224 -46.22 -13.19 6.42
N THR A 225 -46.56 -14.27 7.12
CA THR A 225 -47.93 -14.71 7.37
C THR A 225 -48.11 -14.99 8.86
N SER A 226 -49.19 -14.46 9.45
CA SER A 226 -49.48 -14.59 10.87
C SER A 226 -50.94 -14.88 11.13
N MET A 227 -51.22 -15.81 12.04
CA MET A 227 -52.54 -16.00 12.63
C MET A 227 -52.62 -15.19 13.93
N ARG A 228 -53.74 -14.50 14.14
CA ARG A 228 -53.98 -13.57 15.24
C ARG A 228 -55.15 -14.10 16.05
N PHE A 229 -54.85 -14.90 17.08
CA PHE A 229 -55.88 -15.47 17.95
C PHE A 229 -56.34 -14.42 18.94
N THR A 230 -57.65 -14.31 19.19
CA THR A 230 -58.17 -13.39 20.20
C THR A 230 -58.73 -14.12 21.42
N ASP A 231 -58.97 -13.40 22.51
CA ASP A 231 -59.66 -13.93 23.70
C ASP A 231 -61.18 -13.72 23.67
N ASN A 232 -61.72 -13.25 22.55
CA ASN A 232 -63.12 -12.88 22.39
C ASN A 232 -63.80 -13.73 21.32
N ASP A 233 -65.06 -14.09 21.56
CA ASP A 233 -65.93 -14.94 20.72
C ASP A 233 -67.04 -14.14 20.05
N LEU A 234 -66.96 -12.81 20.11
CA LEU A 234 -67.99 -11.87 19.68
C LEU A 234 -67.39 -10.72 18.84
N LEU A 235 -66.23 -10.91 18.21
CA LEU A 235 -65.65 -9.88 17.34
C LEU A 235 -66.53 -9.62 16.12
N ASP A 236 -67.17 -10.65 15.59
CA ASP A 236 -68.21 -10.51 14.55
C ASP A 236 -69.62 -10.30 15.11
N GLN A 237 -69.71 -10.13 16.44
CA GLN A 237 -70.92 -9.92 17.24
C GLN A 237 -71.88 -11.13 17.27
N THR A 238 -71.58 -12.24 16.61
CA THR A 238 -72.46 -13.42 16.58
C THR A 238 -72.02 -14.51 17.57
N LEU A 239 -72.97 -15.24 18.16
CA LEU A 239 -72.72 -16.36 19.09
C LEU A 239 -73.03 -17.70 18.40
N GLY A 240 -71.99 -18.41 17.95
CA GLY A 240 -72.05 -19.72 17.33
C GLY A 240 -71.62 -20.84 18.30
N GLY A 241 -72.51 -21.80 18.55
CA GLY A 241 -72.29 -22.89 19.51
C GLY A 241 -71.31 -23.99 19.10
N ASP A 242 -70.19 -23.70 18.41
CA ASP A 242 -69.17 -24.70 18.09
C ASP A 242 -68.02 -24.74 19.11
N ALA A 243 -68.07 -25.71 20.03
CA ALA A 243 -67.05 -25.92 21.07
C ALA A 243 -65.60 -26.19 20.57
N ALA A 244 -65.34 -26.25 19.26
CA ALA A 244 -64.01 -26.48 18.68
C ALA A 244 -63.18 -25.19 18.49
N PHE A 245 -63.81 -24.03 18.32
CA PHE A 245 -63.13 -22.73 18.17
C PHE A 245 -63.94 -21.68 18.91
N LYS A 246 -63.61 -21.49 20.19
CA LYS A 246 -64.41 -20.71 21.13
C LYS A 246 -64.08 -19.21 21.13
N ASN A 247 -63.20 -18.74 20.24
CA ASN A 247 -62.80 -17.34 20.13
C ASN A 247 -62.47 -17.04 18.65
N ASP A 248 -62.81 -15.83 18.20
CA ASP A 248 -62.56 -15.31 16.87
C ASP A 248 -61.07 -15.05 16.60
N ARG A 249 -60.69 -15.09 15.32
CA ARG A 249 -59.30 -14.85 14.87
C ARG A 249 -59.25 -14.29 13.46
N TYR A 250 -58.10 -13.76 13.08
CA TYR A 250 -57.83 -13.39 11.69
C TYR A 250 -56.39 -13.72 11.29
N GLN A 251 -56.18 -13.95 10.00
CA GLN A 251 -54.85 -14.09 9.42
C GLN A 251 -54.42 -12.74 8.83
N TYR A 252 -53.14 -12.40 8.93
CA TYR A 252 -52.52 -11.27 8.24
C TYR A 252 -51.29 -11.75 7.46
N THR A 253 -51.33 -11.61 6.14
CA THR A 253 -50.23 -11.96 5.21
C THR A 253 -49.70 -10.70 4.55
N SER A 254 -48.41 -10.41 4.68
CA SER A 254 -47.82 -9.13 4.27
C SER A 254 -46.48 -9.26 3.56
N LEU A 255 -46.20 -8.28 2.71
CA LEU A 255 -44.87 -7.96 2.21
C LEU A 255 -44.36 -6.73 2.96
N GLY A 256 -43.09 -6.73 3.33
CA GLY A 256 -42.48 -5.64 4.07
C GLY A 256 -41.08 -5.29 3.61
N PHE A 257 -40.66 -4.09 3.96
CA PHE A 257 -39.34 -3.55 3.71
C PHE A 257 -38.72 -3.14 5.04
N THR A 258 -37.60 -3.77 5.37
CA THR A 258 -36.90 -3.59 6.65
C THR A 258 -35.64 -2.76 6.44
N TYR A 259 -35.46 -1.72 7.25
CA TYR A 259 -34.21 -0.99 7.40
C TYR A 259 -33.52 -1.37 8.71
N LYS A 260 -32.24 -1.75 8.65
CA LYS A 260 -31.37 -2.14 9.75
C LYS A 260 -30.36 -1.02 10.05
N LEU A 261 -30.29 -0.61 11.31
CA LEU A 261 -29.37 0.40 11.84
C LEU A 261 -28.09 -0.27 12.33
N VAL A 262 -27.20 -0.64 11.39
CA VAL A 262 -25.98 -1.41 11.69
C VAL A 262 -24.79 -0.53 12.08
N ASP A 263 -24.72 0.75 11.65
CA ASP A 263 -23.61 1.70 11.90
C ASP A 263 -24.02 3.20 11.97
N GLY A 264 -25.19 3.51 12.53
CA GLY A 264 -25.76 4.88 12.46
C GLY A 264 -26.38 5.18 11.08
N PHE A 265 -26.82 6.42 10.83
CA PHE A 265 -27.47 6.80 9.57
C PHE A 265 -26.49 6.80 8.39
N GLY A 266 -26.41 5.65 7.72
CA GLY A 266 -25.99 5.52 6.34
C GLY A 266 -24.51 5.15 6.13
N PRO A 267 -24.20 4.22 5.21
CA PRO A 267 -22.86 4.11 4.63
C PRO A 267 -22.44 5.43 3.94
N LYS A 268 -21.16 5.83 4.13
CA LYS A 268 -20.53 6.87 3.29
C LYS A 268 -20.38 6.33 1.88
N PHE A 269 -21.20 6.84 0.95
CA PHE A 269 -20.96 6.65 -0.48
C PHE A 269 -19.98 7.71 -0.95
N THR A 270 -18.84 7.27 -1.48
CA THR A 270 -17.95 8.11 -2.30
C THR A 270 -18.77 8.69 -3.44
N ALA A 271 -18.71 10.01 -3.62
CA ALA A 271 -19.38 10.67 -4.73
C ALA A 271 -18.88 10.05 -6.03
N THR A 272 -19.77 9.37 -6.76
CA THR A 272 -19.47 8.83 -8.08
C THR A 272 -19.86 9.85 -9.12
N SER A 273 -18.85 10.55 -9.66
CA SER A 273 -18.87 11.32 -10.90
C SER A 273 -19.90 12.47 -10.96
N SER A 274 -19.41 13.70 -11.12
CA SER A 274 -20.21 14.87 -11.52
C SER A 274 -20.94 14.74 -12.87
N VAL A 275 -20.69 13.67 -13.64
CA VAL A 275 -21.27 13.41 -14.96
C VAL A 275 -22.38 12.35 -14.86
N PHE A 276 -23.60 12.69 -15.31
CA PHE A 276 -24.75 11.79 -15.38
C PHE A 276 -24.57 10.73 -16.48
N ASP A 277 -24.91 9.48 -16.17
CA ASP A 277 -24.89 8.36 -17.12
C ASP A 277 -26.30 8.05 -17.64
N PRO A 278 -26.59 8.28 -18.94
CA PRO A 278 -27.83 7.82 -19.53
C PRO A 278 -27.99 6.31 -19.42
N TYR A 279 -29.20 5.83 -19.10
CA TYR A 279 -29.45 4.40 -18.95
C TYR A 279 -30.82 3.98 -19.50
N PHE A 280 -30.84 2.81 -20.13
CA PHE A 280 -32.09 2.07 -20.34
C PHE A 280 -32.50 1.39 -19.04
N TYR A 281 -33.80 1.20 -18.84
CA TYR A 281 -34.31 0.44 -17.71
C TYR A 281 -35.54 -0.38 -18.08
N ILE A 282 -35.73 -1.46 -17.32
CA ILE A 282 -36.99 -2.20 -17.27
C ILE A 282 -37.50 -2.11 -15.85
N ASN A 283 -38.79 -1.81 -15.68
CA ASN A 283 -39.47 -1.82 -14.39
C ASN A 283 -40.65 -2.79 -14.43
N THR A 284 -40.82 -3.52 -13.34
CA THR A 284 -42.01 -4.36 -13.11
C THR A 284 -42.63 -3.94 -11.80
N ASP A 285 -43.94 -3.72 -11.79
CA ASP A 285 -44.65 -3.21 -10.63
C ASP A 285 -45.96 -3.93 -10.37
N LEU A 286 -46.39 -3.91 -9.12
CA LEU A 286 -47.65 -4.49 -8.65
C LEU A 286 -48.29 -3.54 -7.65
N GLY A 287 -49.61 -3.51 -7.64
CA GLY A 287 -50.33 -2.49 -6.90
C GLY A 287 -51.83 -2.65 -6.95
N PHE A 288 -52.50 -1.59 -6.55
CA PHE A 288 -53.94 -1.54 -6.45
C PHE A 288 -54.51 -0.42 -7.30
N THR A 289 -55.75 -0.62 -7.72
CA THR A 289 -56.49 0.29 -8.57
C THR A 289 -57.80 0.69 -7.93
N ASP A 290 -58.06 1.99 -7.98
CA ASP A 290 -59.29 2.60 -7.52
C ASP A 290 -60.03 3.11 -8.75
N PHE A 291 -61.31 2.77 -8.87
CA PHE A 291 -62.14 3.24 -9.97
C PHE A 291 -63.09 4.33 -9.46
N PHE A 292 -63.14 5.44 -10.18
CA PHE A 292 -63.98 6.59 -9.87
C PHE A 292 -64.91 6.82 -11.05
N GLY A 293 -66.18 6.52 -10.84
CA GLY A 293 -67.28 6.74 -11.78
C GLY A 293 -68.58 6.97 -11.04
N ASP A 294 -69.68 7.04 -11.78
CA ASP A 294 -70.99 7.40 -11.24
C ASP A 294 -71.53 6.41 -10.18
N LEU A 295 -71.11 5.14 -10.25
CA LEU A 295 -71.44 4.15 -9.23
C LEU A 295 -70.68 4.35 -7.90
N HIS A 296 -69.68 5.22 -7.79
CA HIS A 296 -68.89 5.37 -6.55
C HIS A 296 -68.35 6.82 -6.38
N PRO A 297 -69.10 7.71 -5.69
CA PRO A 297 -68.71 9.11 -5.54
C PRO A 297 -67.68 9.40 -4.42
N ASP A 298 -67.19 8.43 -3.65
CA ASP A 298 -66.33 8.68 -2.48
C ASP A 298 -64.81 8.59 -2.71
N ASN A 299 -64.07 9.21 -1.77
CA ASN A 299 -62.63 9.53 -1.79
C ASN A 299 -61.68 8.33 -2.05
N VAL A 300 -60.44 8.67 -2.46
CA VAL A 300 -59.29 7.76 -2.66
C VAL A 300 -59.11 6.79 -1.47
N PHE A 301 -58.90 5.48 -1.74
CA PHE A 301 -58.88 4.36 -0.76
C PHE A 301 -60.26 3.95 -0.18
N GLY A 302 -61.22 3.70 -1.07
CA GLY A 302 -62.62 3.34 -0.77
C GLY A 302 -62.86 1.89 -0.33
N ASN A 303 -63.97 1.28 -0.76
CA ASN A 303 -64.32 -0.12 -0.50
C ASN A 303 -64.25 -0.99 -1.78
N SER A 304 -63.51 -0.51 -2.77
CA SER A 304 -63.63 -0.90 -4.18
C SER A 304 -62.27 -1.13 -4.85
N GLU A 305 -61.20 -1.29 -4.07
CA GLU A 305 -59.85 -1.49 -4.61
C GLU A 305 -59.69 -2.87 -5.25
N MET A 306 -59.03 -2.90 -6.40
CA MET A 306 -58.67 -4.14 -7.10
C MET A 306 -57.18 -4.22 -7.40
N PHE A 307 -56.70 -5.40 -7.82
CA PHE A 307 -55.27 -5.62 -8.09
C PHE A 307 -54.91 -5.33 -9.55
N ALA A 308 -53.71 -4.77 -9.75
CA ALA A 308 -53.10 -4.61 -11.06
C ALA A 308 -51.57 -4.77 -11.02
N TRP A 309 -50.99 -5.13 -12.16
CA TRP A 309 -49.54 -5.26 -12.36
C TRP A 309 -49.11 -4.54 -13.65
N GLY A 310 -47.85 -4.10 -13.68
CA GLY A 310 -47.28 -3.30 -14.75
C GLY A 310 -45.90 -3.78 -15.20
N VAL A 311 -45.60 -3.52 -16.47
CA VAL A 311 -44.25 -3.65 -17.06
C VAL A 311 -43.95 -2.37 -17.82
N LYS A 312 -42.78 -1.79 -17.53
CA LYS A 312 -42.30 -0.54 -18.13
C LYS A 312 -40.93 -0.76 -18.75
N ALA A 313 -40.69 -0.16 -19.90
CA ALA A 313 -39.37 -0.08 -20.51
C ALA A 313 -39.08 1.39 -20.82
N GLY A 314 -37.97 1.91 -20.33
CA GLY A 314 -37.66 3.34 -20.45
C GLY A 314 -36.20 3.65 -20.70
N TYR A 315 -35.95 4.91 -21.03
CA TYR A 315 -34.64 5.48 -21.27
C TYR A 315 -34.55 6.82 -20.54
N GLN A 316 -33.62 6.90 -19.59
CA GLN A 316 -33.24 8.14 -18.91
C GLN A 316 -32.06 8.73 -19.68
N PHE A 317 -32.29 9.79 -20.45
CA PHE A 317 -31.29 10.40 -21.34
C PHE A 317 -30.61 11.64 -20.76
N ASP A 318 -31.20 12.21 -19.71
CA ASP A 318 -30.74 13.40 -19.00
C ASP A 318 -30.98 13.19 -17.48
N PRO A 319 -30.21 13.80 -16.57
CA PRO A 319 -30.46 13.69 -15.12
C PRO A 319 -31.89 14.08 -14.71
N ILE A 320 -32.56 14.95 -15.47
CA ILE A 320 -33.91 15.43 -15.20
C ILE A 320 -34.92 14.70 -16.09
N PHE A 321 -34.61 14.46 -17.36
CA PHE A 321 -35.60 13.97 -18.34
C PHE A 321 -35.42 12.50 -18.75
N GLY A 322 -36.54 11.80 -18.85
CA GLY A 322 -36.62 10.44 -19.38
C GLY A 322 -37.91 10.19 -20.16
N ALA A 323 -37.97 9.05 -20.85
CA ALA A 323 -39.15 8.58 -21.57
C ALA A 323 -39.34 7.08 -21.34
N ARG A 324 -40.59 6.62 -21.32
CA ARG A 324 -40.93 5.20 -21.12
C ARG A 324 -42.18 4.75 -21.85
N LEU A 325 -42.22 3.46 -22.15
CA LEU A 325 -43.43 2.73 -22.50
C LEU A 325 -43.92 1.98 -21.25
N ASN A 326 -45.22 2.01 -21.00
CA ASN A 326 -45.88 1.34 -19.89
C ASN A 326 -46.99 0.42 -20.41
N VAL A 327 -47.06 -0.78 -19.86
CA VAL A 327 -48.20 -1.69 -20.01
C VAL A 327 -48.70 -2.06 -18.62
N THR A 328 -49.96 -1.76 -18.30
CA THR A 328 -50.59 -2.12 -17.03
C THR A 328 -51.80 -3.01 -17.26
N ASN A 329 -51.95 -4.08 -16.49
CA ASN A 329 -53.08 -5.01 -16.57
C ASN A 329 -53.68 -5.19 -15.17
N GLY A 330 -54.99 -5.13 -15.05
CA GLY A 330 -55.65 -5.22 -13.76
C GLY A 330 -57.15 -5.35 -13.83
N GLN A 331 -57.77 -5.21 -12.67
CA GLN A 331 -59.22 -5.25 -12.50
C GLN A 331 -59.72 -3.92 -11.94
N LEU A 332 -61.00 -3.62 -12.10
CA LEU A 332 -61.66 -2.42 -11.59
C LEU A 332 -62.98 -2.82 -10.93
N LEU A 333 -63.29 -2.21 -9.78
CA LEU A 333 -64.51 -2.45 -9.03
C LEU A 333 -65.10 -1.08 -8.64
N SER A 334 -66.42 -0.96 -8.75
CA SER A 334 -67.18 0.20 -8.30
C SER A 334 -68.51 -0.30 -7.71
N GLN A 335 -69.03 0.31 -6.66
CA GLN A 335 -70.24 -0.13 -5.96
C GLN A 335 -71.06 1.08 -5.50
N SER A 336 -72.37 1.07 -5.77
CA SER A 336 -73.28 2.16 -5.39
C SER A 336 -73.60 2.16 -3.89
N ASP A 337 -73.39 3.32 -3.24
CA ASP A 337 -73.76 3.56 -1.83
C ASP A 337 -75.22 4.07 -1.66
N TYR A 338 -75.94 4.32 -2.76
CA TYR A 338 -77.31 4.88 -2.73
C TYR A 338 -78.28 4.14 -3.66
N LYS A 339 -79.57 4.16 -3.30
CA LYS A 339 -80.68 3.73 -4.18
C LYS A 339 -80.79 4.67 -5.38
N ILE A 340 -80.39 4.23 -6.57
CA ILE A 340 -80.57 5.00 -7.81
C ILE A 340 -82.07 5.08 -8.11
N THR A 341 -82.62 6.28 -8.27
CA THR A 341 -84.06 6.48 -8.54
C THR A 341 -84.28 6.89 -9.99
N THR A 342 -84.89 6.03 -10.80
CA THR A 342 -85.21 6.34 -12.20
C THR A 342 -86.59 6.99 -12.33
N ALA A 343 -86.68 8.16 -12.97
CA ALA A 343 -87.94 8.81 -13.25
C ALA A 343 -88.50 8.36 -14.63
N THR A 344 -89.72 7.82 -14.65
CA THR A 344 -90.47 7.59 -15.90
C THR A 344 -91.66 8.55 -16.00
N ALA A 345 -92.11 8.81 -17.24
CA ALA A 345 -93.14 9.82 -17.57
C ALA A 345 -94.55 9.56 -16.97
N SER A 346 -94.75 8.46 -16.25
CA SER A 346 -96.04 8.05 -15.65
C SER A 346 -96.08 8.01 -14.12
N GLY A 347 -95.07 8.54 -13.43
CA GLY A 347 -95.00 8.59 -11.96
C GLY A 347 -93.83 7.79 -11.40
N MET A 348 -93.42 8.13 -10.17
CA MET A 348 -92.28 7.50 -9.49
C MET A 348 -92.55 6.02 -9.26
N GLN A 349 -91.79 5.15 -9.92
CA GLN A 349 -91.66 3.74 -9.57
C GLN A 349 -90.28 3.56 -8.93
N TYR A 350 -90.26 3.07 -7.68
CA TYR A 350 -89.03 2.77 -6.97
C TYR A 350 -88.50 1.42 -7.47
N ASP A 351 -87.55 1.44 -8.41
CA ASP A 351 -86.68 0.28 -8.61
C ASP A 351 -85.38 0.56 -7.87
N THR A 352 -85.13 -0.21 -6.81
CA THR A 352 -84.00 -0.01 -5.89
C THR A 352 -82.90 -0.99 -6.24
N ASP A 353 -82.14 -0.69 -7.28
CA ASP A 353 -81.05 -1.56 -7.72
C ASP A 353 -79.76 -1.14 -7.02
N LEU A 354 -79.24 -2.04 -6.19
CA LEU A 354 -77.91 -1.98 -5.62
C LEU A 354 -76.96 -2.49 -6.71
N LEU A 355 -76.17 -1.60 -7.33
CA LEU A 355 -75.36 -1.94 -8.49
C LEU A 355 -73.87 -2.06 -8.14
N ARG A 356 -73.22 -3.05 -8.75
CA ARG A 356 -71.77 -3.26 -8.67
C ARG A 356 -71.18 -3.39 -10.05
N TYR A 357 -70.27 -2.50 -10.40
CA TYR A 357 -69.43 -2.66 -11.57
C TYR A 357 -68.20 -3.51 -11.24
N LYS A 358 -67.92 -4.52 -12.08
CA LYS A 358 -66.65 -5.26 -12.08
C LYS A 358 -66.12 -5.35 -13.50
N GLY A 359 -64.84 -5.04 -13.69
CA GLY A 359 -64.18 -5.33 -14.95
C GLY A 359 -62.68 -5.47 -14.86
N THR A 360 -62.10 -5.54 -16.05
CA THR A 360 -60.70 -5.78 -16.33
C THR A 360 -60.21 -4.75 -17.32
N PHE A 361 -58.96 -4.34 -17.19
CA PHE A 361 -58.34 -3.45 -18.15
C PHE A 361 -56.92 -3.89 -18.49
N THR A 362 -56.51 -3.54 -19.70
CA THR A 362 -55.10 -3.50 -20.10
C THR A 362 -54.84 -2.14 -20.69
N ASP A 363 -53.95 -1.35 -20.13
CA ASP A 363 -53.52 -0.09 -20.71
C ASP A 363 -52.10 -0.16 -21.28
N VAL A 364 -51.89 0.55 -22.39
CA VAL A 364 -50.59 0.73 -23.05
C VAL A 364 -50.38 2.23 -23.26
N SER A 365 -49.30 2.80 -22.72
CA SER A 365 -49.03 4.24 -22.79
C SER A 365 -47.57 4.58 -23.01
N GLY A 366 -47.34 5.68 -23.73
CA GLY A 366 -46.04 6.35 -23.80
C GLY A 366 -46.03 7.54 -22.84
N GLN A 367 -44.99 7.64 -22.01
CA GLN A 367 -44.91 8.61 -20.93
C GLN A 367 -43.55 9.32 -20.93
N LEU A 368 -43.56 10.62 -20.61
CA LEU A 368 -42.36 11.38 -20.28
C LEU A 368 -42.23 11.46 -18.76
N THR A 369 -40.99 11.38 -18.27
CA THR A 369 -40.67 11.43 -16.84
C THR A 369 -39.79 12.65 -16.55
N VAL A 370 -40.07 13.34 -15.44
CA VAL A 370 -39.31 14.50 -14.97
C VAL A 370 -38.87 14.25 -13.53
N ASP A 371 -37.56 14.19 -13.29
CA ASP A 371 -36.97 14.02 -11.97
C ASP A 371 -36.81 15.37 -11.28
N PHE A 372 -37.70 15.67 -10.31
CA PHE A 372 -37.70 16.95 -9.61
C PHE A 372 -36.50 17.12 -8.67
N THR A 373 -35.93 16.01 -8.22
CA THR A 373 -34.83 16.01 -7.23
C THR A 373 -33.53 16.48 -7.87
N ASN A 374 -33.32 16.12 -9.14
CA ASN A 374 -32.16 16.50 -9.91
C ASN A 374 -32.23 17.92 -10.52
N ILE A 375 -33.36 18.63 -10.40
CA ILE A 375 -33.49 20.05 -10.80
C ILE A 375 -32.69 20.97 -9.86
N PHE A 376 -32.61 20.63 -8.57
CA PHE A 376 -32.08 21.51 -7.52
C PHE A 376 -30.79 20.97 -6.86
N ARG A 377 -30.15 19.95 -7.44
CA ARG A 377 -28.97 19.27 -6.88
C ARG A 377 -27.81 19.23 -7.86
N ASP A 378 -26.61 19.41 -7.34
CA ASP A 378 -25.35 19.23 -8.09
C ASP A 378 -25.00 17.74 -8.28
N ASN A 379 -25.40 16.87 -7.35
CA ASN A 379 -25.21 15.43 -7.46
C ASN A 379 -26.37 14.77 -8.23
N LYS A 380 -26.07 14.31 -9.44
CA LYS A 380 -27.03 13.78 -10.42
C LYS A 380 -27.39 12.30 -10.22
N ASN A 381 -26.73 11.61 -9.27
CA ASN A 381 -26.91 10.19 -8.97
C ASN A 381 -27.45 9.97 -7.54
N ALA A 382 -28.46 10.74 -7.13
CA ALA A 382 -29.04 10.62 -5.80
C ALA A 382 -29.75 9.26 -5.61
N ARG A 383 -29.49 8.60 -4.47
CA ARG A 383 -30.18 7.34 -4.11
C ARG A 383 -31.68 7.51 -4.06
N PHE A 384 -32.16 8.61 -3.51
CA PHE A 384 -33.58 8.93 -3.46
C PHE A 384 -33.90 10.01 -4.47
N SER A 385 -34.98 9.81 -5.22
CA SER A 385 -35.51 10.81 -6.12
C SER A 385 -37.04 10.76 -6.17
N LEU A 386 -37.64 11.95 -6.16
CA LEU A 386 -39.02 12.21 -6.53
C LEU A 386 -39.09 12.62 -7.99
N TYR A 387 -40.00 12.00 -8.73
CA TYR A 387 -40.24 12.28 -10.14
C TYR A 387 -41.73 12.35 -10.45
N GLY A 388 -42.08 13.10 -11.49
CA GLY A 388 -43.41 13.13 -12.07
C GLY A 388 -43.41 12.48 -13.44
N PHE A 389 -44.58 12.03 -13.89
CA PHE A 389 -44.74 11.52 -15.25
C PHE A 389 -46.11 11.87 -15.82
N GLY A 390 -46.14 11.99 -17.13
CA GLY A 390 -47.36 12.28 -17.90
C GLY A 390 -47.26 11.68 -19.29
N GLY A 391 -48.39 11.26 -19.86
CA GLY A 391 -48.39 10.59 -21.15
C GLY A 391 -49.75 10.48 -21.82
N ILE A 392 -49.77 9.67 -22.86
CA ILE A 392 -50.97 9.29 -23.62
C ILE A 392 -50.93 7.80 -23.91
N GLY A 393 -52.10 7.16 -23.91
CA GLY A 393 -52.22 5.74 -24.18
C GLY A 393 -53.61 5.31 -24.56
N VAL A 394 -53.81 4.00 -24.64
CA VAL A 394 -55.09 3.35 -24.88
C VAL A 394 -55.32 2.29 -23.80
N ALA A 395 -56.50 2.29 -23.20
CA ALA A 395 -56.97 1.27 -22.28
C ALA A 395 -58.00 0.36 -22.97
N PHE A 396 -57.73 -0.94 -22.99
CA PHE A 396 -58.63 -2.00 -23.43
C PHE A 396 -59.39 -2.51 -22.22
N HIS A 397 -60.68 -2.21 -22.17
CA HIS A 397 -61.52 -2.40 -21.01
C HIS A 397 -62.60 -3.45 -21.27
N ASN A 398 -62.89 -4.30 -20.30
CA ASN A 398 -63.97 -5.30 -20.34
C ASN A 398 -64.61 -5.48 -18.97
N GLY A 399 -65.90 -5.18 -18.82
CA GLY A 399 -66.58 -5.30 -17.52
C GLY A 399 -68.10 -5.42 -17.63
N ASN A 400 -68.74 -5.67 -16.50
CA ASN A 400 -70.18 -5.81 -16.34
C ASN A 400 -70.65 -5.08 -15.08
N VAL A 401 -71.89 -4.62 -15.12
CA VAL A 401 -72.63 -4.21 -13.92
C VAL A 401 -73.47 -5.39 -13.44
N TYR A 402 -73.48 -5.60 -12.13
CA TYR A 402 -74.19 -6.67 -11.46
C TYR A 402 -75.20 -6.07 -10.48
N ASP A 403 -76.39 -6.65 -10.41
CA ASP A 403 -77.31 -6.41 -9.31
C ASP A 403 -76.80 -7.17 -8.07
N MET A 404 -76.55 -6.44 -6.99
CA MET A 404 -75.96 -7.00 -5.77
C MET A 404 -76.91 -7.92 -5.01
N ARG A 405 -78.21 -7.95 -5.33
CA ARG A 405 -79.22 -8.78 -4.63
C ARG A 405 -79.19 -10.24 -5.06
N ASN A 406 -78.92 -10.50 -6.34
CA ASN A 406 -78.94 -11.82 -6.97
C ASN A 406 -77.66 -12.17 -7.75
N GLU A 407 -76.71 -11.24 -7.86
CA GLU A 407 -75.50 -11.32 -8.69
C GLU A 407 -75.78 -11.51 -10.21
N ASP A 408 -77.00 -11.22 -10.66
CA ASP A 408 -77.31 -11.24 -12.08
C ASP A 408 -76.73 -9.98 -12.78
N ILE A 409 -76.36 -10.12 -14.05
CA ILE A 409 -75.89 -8.98 -14.85
C ILE A 409 -77.04 -7.98 -15.00
N TYR A 410 -76.81 -6.75 -14.56
CA TYR A 410 -77.77 -5.66 -14.63
C TYR A 410 -77.89 -5.14 -16.07
N ASN A 411 -79.13 -5.12 -16.59
CA ASN A 411 -79.39 -4.74 -17.97
C ASN A 411 -79.67 -3.23 -18.08
N HIS A 412 -78.78 -2.48 -18.73
CA HIS A 412 -78.94 -1.04 -18.92
C HIS A 412 -79.76 -0.72 -20.18
N PRO A 413 -80.69 0.26 -20.16
CA PRO A 413 -81.63 0.51 -21.26
C PRO A 413 -81.02 1.20 -22.50
N HIS A 414 -79.73 1.52 -22.50
CA HIS A 414 -79.11 2.30 -23.58
C HIS A 414 -78.61 1.47 -24.78
N ASN A 415 -78.60 0.13 -24.71
CA ASN A 415 -78.34 -0.72 -25.88
C ASN A 415 -78.82 -2.17 -25.68
N ASP A 416 -80.02 -2.51 -26.18
CA ASP A 416 -80.66 -3.84 -26.05
C ASP A 416 -79.90 -5.01 -26.74
N THR A 417 -78.74 -4.77 -27.34
CA THR A 417 -78.01 -5.77 -28.16
C THR A 417 -76.79 -6.41 -27.49
N ASP A 418 -76.27 -5.88 -26.37
CA ASP A 418 -75.07 -6.41 -25.71
C ASP A 418 -75.37 -6.91 -24.29
N TYR A 419 -75.88 -8.14 -24.20
CA TYR A 419 -76.12 -8.83 -22.92
C TYR A 419 -74.80 -9.37 -22.37
N GLY A 420 -74.13 -8.59 -21.52
CA GLY A 420 -72.89 -8.96 -20.82
C GLY A 420 -71.61 -8.94 -21.69
N ASN A 421 -70.48 -8.71 -21.01
CA ASN A 421 -69.13 -8.41 -21.52
C ASN A 421 -69.02 -7.10 -22.32
N TYR A 422 -69.30 -5.96 -21.68
CA TYR A 422 -69.09 -4.64 -22.26
C TYR A 422 -67.60 -4.39 -22.49
N LYS A 423 -67.19 -4.34 -23.76
CA LYS A 423 -65.81 -4.12 -24.18
C LYS A 423 -65.65 -2.76 -24.84
N ASN A 424 -64.68 -1.97 -24.39
CA ASN A 424 -64.38 -0.68 -25.00
C ASN A 424 -62.87 -0.39 -25.04
N ASN A 425 -62.46 0.43 -26.01
CA ASN A 425 -61.10 0.91 -26.15
C ASN A 425 -61.10 2.42 -25.95
N ILE A 426 -60.47 2.89 -24.88
CA ILE A 426 -60.58 4.27 -24.42
C ILE A 426 -59.21 4.94 -24.46
N ILE A 427 -59.14 6.17 -24.96
CA ILE A 427 -57.91 6.97 -24.91
C ILE A 427 -57.69 7.39 -23.45
N ILE A 428 -56.48 7.19 -22.94
CA ILE A 428 -56.14 7.57 -21.57
C ILE A 428 -55.01 8.59 -21.54
N PHE A 429 -55.06 9.49 -20.57
CA PHE A 429 -54.00 10.42 -20.22
C PHE A 429 -53.47 10.06 -18.84
N PRO A 430 -52.48 9.15 -18.75
CA PRO A 430 -51.84 8.83 -17.47
C PRO A 430 -51.04 10.02 -16.97
N ALA A 431 -51.27 10.42 -15.72
CA ALA A 431 -50.46 11.39 -15.00
C ALA A 431 -50.23 10.91 -13.56
N GLY A 432 -49.01 11.08 -13.06
CA GLY A 432 -48.66 10.55 -11.74
C GLY A 432 -47.38 11.09 -11.15
N LEU A 433 -47.17 10.70 -9.90
CA LEU A 433 -45.96 10.98 -9.13
C LEU A 433 -45.33 9.65 -8.73
N GLY A 434 -44.02 9.64 -8.63
CA GLY A 434 -43.26 8.50 -8.17
C GLY A 434 -42.11 8.92 -7.26
N ALA A 435 -41.71 7.99 -6.40
CA ALA A 435 -40.46 8.05 -5.67
C ALA A 435 -39.65 6.80 -6.01
N LYS A 436 -38.36 6.97 -6.28
CA LYS A 436 -37.41 5.87 -6.48
C LYS A 436 -36.32 5.91 -5.42
N TYR A 437 -35.89 4.74 -5.00
CA TYR A 437 -34.74 4.53 -4.12
C TYR A 437 -33.77 3.52 -4.74
N GLY A 438 -32.54 3.96 -5.03
CA GLY A 438 -31.46 3.14 -5.57
C GLY A 438 -30.90 2.18 -4.51
N VAL A 439 -31.17 0.89 -4.70
CA VAL A 439 -30.67 -0.22 -3.87
C VAL A 439 -29.23 -0.55 -4.24
N THR A 440 -28.92 -0.56 -5.54
CA THR A 440 -27.58 -0.70 -6.12
C THR A 440 -27.39 0.29 -7.27
N GLU A 441 -26.21 0.32 -7.89
CA GLU A 441 -25.98 1.10 -9.12
C GLU A 441 -26.92 0.71 -10.27
N ASN A 442 -27.46 -0.51 -10.26
CA ASN A 442 -28.30 -1.05 -11.32
C ASN A 442 -29.74 -1.37 -10.89
N LEU A 443 -30.11 -1.24 -9.62
CA LEU A 443 -31.44 -1.63 -9.13
C LEU A 443 -32.07 -0.53 -8.28
N ASP A 444 -33.27 -0.10 -8.65
CA ASP A 444 -34.09 0.81 -7.85
C ASP A 444 -35.38 0.12 -7.40
N VAL A 445 -35.88 0.52 -6.24
CA VAL A 445 -37.25 0.28 -5.79
C VAL A 445 -38.05 1.55 -6.06
N THR A 446 -39.22 1.41 -6.68
CA THR A 446 -40.09 2.54 -7.06
C THR A 446 -41.43 2.41 -6.38
N ILE A 447 -41.97 3.51 -5.88
CA ILE A 447 -43.40 3.63 -5.55
C ILE A 447 -44.00 4.67 -6.49
N GLU A 448 -45.09 4.34 -7.17
CA GLU A 448 -45.78 5.24 -8.09
C GLU A 448 -47.25 5.33 -7.73
N THR A 449 -47.84 6.51 -7.89
CA THR A 449 -49.29 6.71 -7.88
C THR A 449 -49.68 7.50 -9.12
N SER A 450 -50.72 7.07 -9.81
CA SER A 450 -51.10 7.65 -11.10
C SER A 450 -52.59 7.55 -11.37
N ALA A 451 -53.17 8.59 -11.94
CA ALA A 451 -54.53 8.62 -12.46
C ALA A 451 -54.52 8.46 -13.98
N ARG A 452 -55.49 7.71 -14.53
CA ARG A 452 -55.77 7.62 -15.97
C ARG A 452 -57.05 8.37 -16.26
N PHE A 453 -56.91 9.58 -16.79
CA PHE A 453 -58.06 10.35 -17.24
C PHE A 453 -58.50 9.83 -18.60
N THR A 454 -59.76 9.42 -18.73
CA THR A 454 -60.25 8.71 -19.93
C THR A 454 -61.03 9.61 -20.89
N GLY A 455 -61.63 10.70 -20.38
CA GLY A 455 -62.57 11.52 -21.15
C GLY A 455 -63.83 10.76 -21.56
N TYR A 456 -64.12 9.63 -20.92
CA TYR A 456 -65.22 8.72 -21.19
C TYR A 456 -66.04 8.53 -19.93
N ASP A 457 -67.37 8.63 -20.03
CA ASP A 457 -68.28 8.73 -18.89
C ASP A 457 -69.06 7.43 -18.62
N LEU A 458 -68.91 6.42 -19.48
CA LEU A 458 -69.72 5.19 -19.43
C LEU A 458 -68.83 3.96 -19.19
N MET A 459 -67.69 4.13 -18.52
CA MET A 459 -66.77 3.03 -18.23
C MET A 459 -67.37 2.07 -17.21
N ASP A 460 -68.16 2.57 -16.25
CA ASP A 460 -69.00 1.74 -15.36
C ASP A 460 -70.40 1.44 -15.91
N GLN A 461 -70.68 1.85 -17.14
CA GLN A 461 -71.94 1.65 -17.87
C GLN A 461 -73.15 2.37 -17.27
N THR A 462 -72.95 3.40 -16.45
CA THR A 462 -74.03 4.26 -15.93
C THR A 462 -73.89 5.70 -16.41
N ASP A 463 -75.02 6.40 -16.67
CA ASP A 463 -75.05 7.81 -17.14
C ASP A 463 -75.57 8.74 -16.03
N GLY A 464 -74.65 9.40 -15.33
CA GLY A 464 -74.92 10.36 -14.27
C GLY A 464 -75.39 11.72 -14.79
N GLY A 465 -76.68 11.84 -15.12
CA GLY A 465 -77.31 13.14 -15.39
C GLY A 465 -77.05 14.19 -14.27
N ASN A 466 -76.93 15.47 -14.64
CA ASN A 466 -76.68 16.64 -13.76
C ASN A 466 -75.83 16.41 -12.48
N MET A 467 -74.72 15.68 -12.68
CA MET A 467 -73.42 15.62 -11.99
C MET A 467 -73.28 14.93 -10.63
N MET A 468 -72.37 13.94 -10.59
CA MET A 468 -71.35 13.87 -9.52
C MET A 468 -69.91 13.61 -10.02
N ILE A 469 -69.65 12.83 -11.08
CA ILE A 469 -68.36 12.79 -11.82
C ILE A 469 -68.68 12.89 -13.33
N LYS A 470 -67.87 13.60 -14.12
CA LYS A 470 -68.17 13.90 -15.55
C LYS A 470 -67.27 13.15 -16.55
N ASN A 471 -66.32 12.37 -16.04
CA ASN A 471 -65.49 11.46 -16.81
C ASN A 471 -64.96 10.41 -15.84
N ASP A 472 -65.24 9.15 -16.14
CA ASP A 472 -64.70 8.03 -15.39
C ASP A 472 -63.18 8.03 -15.46
N HIS A 473 -62.55 7.74 -14.33
CA HIS A 473 -61.11 7.58 -14.27
C HIS A 473 -60.74 6.51 -13.27
N TYR A 474 -59.54 5.96 -13.43
CA TYR A 474 -59.02 5.01 -12.47
C TYR A 474 -57.61 5.38 -12.06
N GLN A 475 -57.30 5.12 -10.80
CA GLN A 475 -55.98 5.28 -10.24
C GLN A 475 -55.27 3.94 -10.19
N TYR A 476 -53.94 3.99 -10.19
CA TYR A 476 -53.07 2.85 -9.92
C TYR A 476 -51.94 3.33 -9.03
N THR A 477 -51.84 2.72 -7.85
CA THR A 477 -50.73 2.95 -6.94
C THR A 477 -49.96 1.65 -6.80
N SER A 478 -48.66 1.68 -7.07
CA SER A 478 -47.84 0.49 -7.23
C SER A 478 -46.47 0.60 -6.58
N LEU A 479 -45.96 -0.56 -6.19
CA LEU A 479 -44.57 -0.79 -5.81
C LEU A 479 -43.89 -1.56 -6.95
N GLY A 480 -42.72 -1.11 -7.37
CA GLY A 480 -41.99 -1.67 -8.50
C GLY A 480 -40.51 -1.82 -8.27
N PHE A 481 -39.89 -2.62 -9.13
CA PHE A 481 -38.46 -2.85 -9.18
C PHE A 481 -37.94 -2.46 -10.55
N THR A 482 -36.97 -1.53 -10.59
CA THR A 482 -36.35 -1.03 -11.82
C THR A 482 -34.94 -1.57 -11.94
N TYR A 483 -34.65 -2.32 -13.00
CA TYR A 483 -33.28 -2.68 -13.36
C TYR A 483 -32.74 -1.72 -14.43
N LYS A 484 -31.61 -1.07 -14.15
CA LYS A 484 -30.92 -0.09 -15.01
C LYS A 484 -29.74 -0.75 -15.74
N PHE A 485 -29.66 -0.52 -17.04
CA PHE A 485 -28.58 -1.00 -17.91
C PHE A 485 -27.52 0.10 -18.14
N VAL A 486 -26.92 0.59 -17.05
CA VAL A 486 -26.00 1.75 -17.06
C VAL A 486 -24.79 1.53 -17.98
N LYS A 487 -24.05 0.43 -17.81
CA LYS A 487 -22.84 0.14 -18.61
C LYS A 487 -23.14 -0.13 -20.09
N ALA A 488 -24.24 -0.79 -20.40
CA ALA A 488 -24.63 -1.10 -21.78
C ALA A 488 -25.06 0.15 -22.55
N ALA A 489 -25.81 1.06 -21.91
CA ALA A 489 -26.19 2.33 -22.50
C ALA A 489 -24.96 3.24 -22.74
N SER A 490 -24.02 3.30 -21.78
CA SER A 490 -22.76 4.04 -21.93
C SER A 490 -21.87 3.52 -23.06
N ALA A 491 -21.90 2.20 -23.35
CA ALA A 491 -21.13 1.59 -24.43
C ALA A 491 -21.75 1.81 -25.84
N VAL A 492 -23.09 1.91 -25.93
CA VAL A 492 -23.82 1.99 -27.21
C VAL A 492 -24.18 3.43 -27.59
N LEU A 493 -24.42 4.31 -26.61
CA LEU A 493 -24.92 5.68 -26.83
C LEU A 493 -23.94 6.78 -26.36
N GLY A 494 -22.86 6.40 -25.66
CA GLY A 494 -21.86 7.34 -25.18
C GLY A 494 -21.03 7.91 -26.33
N GLY A 495 -21.30 9.17 -26.71
CA GLY A 495 -20.59 9.88 -27.76
C GLY A 495 -19.05 9.83 -27.64
N SER A 496 -18.40 9.92 -28.80
CA SER A 496 -16.95 10.07 -28.95
C SER A 496 -16.49 11.42 -28.35
N GLY A 497 -15.85 11.41 -27.17
CA GLY A 497 -15.36 12.65 -26.55
C GLY A 497 -14.86 12.51 -25.11
N GLU A 498 -14.60 13.65 -24.47
CA GLU A 498 -14.07 13.82 -23.12
C GLU A 498 -14.93 13.15 -22.04
N GLY A 499 -16.26 13.14 -22.22
CA GLY A 499 -17.17 12.48 -21.28
C GLY A 499 -16.96 10.97 -21.19
N LYS A 500 -16.56 10.32 -22.29
CA LYS A 500 -16.23 8.88 -22.30
C LYS A 500 -14.94 8.61 -21.55
N MET A 501 -13.96 9.48 -21.73
CA MET A 501 -12.66 9.36 -21.07
C MET A 501 -12.79 9.47 -19.55
N ILE A 502 -13.59 10.42 -19.06
CA ILE A 502 -13.88 10.58 -17.62
C ILE A 502 -14.57 9.33 -17.08
N ARG A 503 -15.61 8.82 -17.75
CA ARG A 503 -16.35 7.63 -17.28
C ARG A 503 -15.49 6.36 -17.19
N ASN A 504 -14.54 6.20 -18.11
CA ASN A 504 -13.73 5.00 -18.22
C ASN A 504 -12.30 5.21 -17.69
N HIS A 505 -12.04 6.22 -16.85
CA HIS A 505 -10.68 6.58 -16.45
C HIS A 505 -9.94 5.44 -15.75
N GLU A 506 -10.64 4.56 -15.04
CA GLU A 506 -10.07 3.37 -14.36
C GLU A 506 -9.46 2.36 -15.33
N THR A 507 -9.80 2.44 -16.63
CA THR A 507 -9.23 1.58 -17.67
C THR A 507 -7.85 2.07 -18.16
N VAL A 508 -7.45 3.29 -17.79
CA VAL A 508 -6.11 3.82 -18.06
C VAL A 508 -5.15 3.25 -17.02
N THR A 509 -4.08 2.62 -17.50
CA THR A 509 -3.06 2.03 -16.60
C THR A 509 -1.77 2.83 -16.63
N TYR A 510 -1.18 3.01 -15.44
CA TYR A 510 0.10 3.68 -15.25
C TYR A 510 1.12 2.65 -14.77
N LYS A 511 2.33 2.74 -15.28
CA LYS A 511 3.48 1.98 -14.79
C LYS A 511 4.67 2.91 -14.67
N VAL A 512 5.32 2.92 -13.52
CA VAL A 512 6.56 3.67 -13.29
C VAL A 512 7.74 2.70 -13.36
N THR A 513 8.81 3.14 -14.01
CA THR A 513 10.08 2.41 -14.10
C THR A 513 11.20 3.29 -13.55
N PRO A 514 11.96 2.84 -12.53
CA PRO A 514 11.70 1.62 -11.75
C PRO A 514 10.40 1.69 -10.94
N GLU A 515 9.83 0.54 -10.57
CA GLU A 515 8.54 0.44 -9.86
C GLU A 515 8.57 1.15 -8.49
N VAL A 516 9.72 1.07 -7.83
CA VAL A 516 10.10 1.88 -6.68
C VAL A 516 11.25 2.76 -7.14
N LEU A 517 11.10 4.08 -7.02
CA LEU A 517 12.10 5.02 -7.51
C LEU A 517 13.43 4.83 -6.78
N GLN A 518 14.54 5.13 -7.44
CA GLN A 518 15.87 4.91 -6.87
C GLN A 518 16.76 6.13 -7.04
N GLU A 519 17.43 6.49 -5.96
CA GLU A 519 18.52 7.46 -5.97
C GLU A 519 19.77 6.86 -6.61
N LYS A 520 20.40 7.66 -7.46
CA LYS A 520 21.71 7.38 -8.05
C LYS A 520 22.52 8.67 -8.16
N GLY A 521 23.50 8.83 -7.28
CA GLY A 521 24.38 10.00 -7.24
C GLY A 521 23.65 11.30 -6.91
N GLY A 522 22.71 11.26 -5.95
CA GLY A 522 21.91 12.43 -5.57
C GLY A 522 20.79 12.80 -6.53
N LYS A 523 20.48 11.92 -7.51
CA LYS A 523 19.47 12.14 -8.55
C LYS A 523 18.53 10.95 -8.67
N VAL A 524 17.28 11.22 -8.98
CA VAL A 524 16.24 10.21 -9.17
C VAL A 524 15.67 10.34 -10.56
N ALA A 525 15.97 9.35 -11.40
CA ALA A 525 15.38 9.22 -12.72
C ALA A 525 14.07 8.42 -12.64
N TYR A 526 13.09 8.82 -13.44
CA TYR A 526 11.81 8.12 -13.56
C TYR A 526 11.38 8.02 -15.02
N GLU A 527 10.69 6.94 -15.35
CA GLU A 527 9.96 6.78 -16.61
C GLU A 527 8.52 6.37 -16.29
N ILE A 528 7.55 7.09 -16.82
CA ILE A 528 6.11 6.80 -16.65
C ILE A 528 5.58 6.29 -17.99
N SER A 529 5.09 5.06 -17.98
CA SER A 529 4.28 4.49 -19.06
C SER A 529 2.80 4.69 -18.76
N VAL A 530 2.06 5.31 -19.68
CA VAL A 530 0.60 5.39 -19.65
C VAL A 530 0.03 4.55 -20.79
N THR A 531 -0.95 3.70 -20.49
CA THR A 531 -1.65 2.90 -21.51
C THR A 531 -3.11 3.31 -21.59
N PHE A 532 -3.49 3.80 -22.76
CA PHE A 532 -4.87 4.10 -23.12
C PHE A 532 -5.47 2.91 -23.90
N PRO A 533 -6.61 2.36 -23.47
CA PRO A 533 -7.23 1.22 -24.15
C PRO A 533 -7.80 1.59 -25.53
N GLU A 534 -8.06 0.58 -26.35
CA GLU A 534 -8.79 0.72 -27.62
C GLU A 534 -10.13 1.42 -27.41
N ASN A 535 -10.53 2.26 -28.37
CA ASN A 535 -11.77 3.03 -28.35
C ASN A 535 -11.94 3.96 -27.14
N TYR A 536 -10.88 4.32 -26.41
CA TYR A 536 -10.97 5.18 -25.22
C TYR A 536 -10.83 6.67 -25.52
N PHE A 537 -9.75 7.05 -26.23
CA PHE A 537 -9.26 8.43 -26.28
C PHE A 537 -10.09 9.31 -27.24
N GLY A 538 -10.83 10.28 -26.72
CA GLY A 538 -11.73 11.12 -27.52
C GLY A 538 -11.01 11.85 -28.66
N ARG A 539 -11.53 11.73 -29.89
CA ARG A 539 -10.91 12.27 -31.12
C ARG A 539 -10.61 13.78 -31.03
N GLY A 540 -11.50 14.57 -30.42
CA GLY A 540 -11.30 16.02 -30.21
C GLY A 540 -10.82 16.42 -28.81
N ALA A 541 -10.39 15.48 -27.96
CA ALA A 541 -9.99 15.75 -26.59
C ALA A 541 -8.46 15.77 -26.43
N ALA A 542 -7.97 16.45 -25.40
CA ALA A 542 -6.60 16.42 -24.95
C ALA A 542 -6.54 16.07 -23.46
N VAL A 543 -5.45 15.44 -23.02
CA VAL A 543 -5.22 15.06 -21.62
C VAL A 543 -3.83 15.51 -21.20
N ASP A 544 -3.75 16.27 -20.11
CA ASP A 544 -2.51 16.59 -19.43
C ASP A 544 -2.30 15.60 -18.27
N ILE A 545 -1.15 14.93 -18.28
CA ILE A 545 -0.71 14.04 -17.21
C ILE A 545 0.40 14.76 -16.47
N ALA A 546 0.07 15.34 -15.31
CA ALA A 546 1.00 16.06 -14.45
C ALA A 546 1.26 15.24 -13.17
N PRO A 547 2.31 14.42 -13.13
CA PRO A 547 2.66 13.68 -11.93
C PRO A 547 3.30 14.59 -10.88
N VAL A 548 3.08 14.26 -9.61
CA VAL A 548 3.68 14.94 -8.47
C VAL A 548 4.32 13.89 -7.55
N LEU A 549 5.50 14.21 -7.03
CA LEU A 549 6.09 13.46 -5.93
C LEU A 549 5.61 14.08 -4.62
N LYS A 550 4.89 13.31 -3.81
CA LYS A 550 4.45 13.73 -2.47
C LYS A 550 5.37 13.19 -1.40
N TYR A 551 5.77 14.02 -0.46
CA TYR A 551 6.60 13.63 0.68
C TYR A 551 6.32 14.54 1.88
N GLY A 552 5.92 13.95 3.01
CA GLY A 552 5.42 14.72 4.15
C GLY A 552 4.24 15.62 3.74
N ASP A 553 4.34 16.93 4.07
CA ASP A 553 3.36 17.97 3.69
C ASP A 553 3.77 18.73 2.41
N GLN A 554 4.79 18.26 1.68
CA GLN A 554 5.35 18.90 0.51
C GLN A 554 5.05 18.11 -0.77
N GLU A 555 5.02 18.83 -1.89
CA GLU A 555 4.85 18.26 -3.23
C GLU A 555 5.92 18.82 -4.18
N LEU A 556 6.51 17.97 -5.00
CA LEU A 556 7.39 18.34 -6.10
C LEU A 556 6.69 18.01 -7.43
N ALA A 557 6.46 19.03 -8.25
CA ALA A 557 5.90 18.85 -9.59
C ALA A 557 6.92 18.17 -10.51
N LEU A 558 6.50 17.10 -11.17
CA LEU A 558 7.28 16.40 -12.19
C LEU A 558 6.87 16.87 -13.60
N SER A 559 7.63 16.49 -14.63
CA SER A 559 7.35 16.88 -16.01
C SER A 559 5.95 16.45 -16.44
N THR A 560 5.16 17.40 -16.94
CA THR A 560 3.81 17.17 -17.48
C THR A 560 3.91 16.67 -18.92
N GLN A 561 3.13 15.65 -19.25
CA GLN A 561 2.99 15.14 -20.62
C GLN A 561 1.57 15.34 -21.12
N THR A 562 1.43 15.98 -22.30
CA THR A 562 0.15 16.19 -22.98
C THR A 562 -0.06 15.12 -24.05
N PHE A 563 -1.27 14.56 -24.09
CA PHE A 563 -1.78 13.63 -25.10
C PHE A 563 -2.96 14.25 -25.83
N VAL A 564 -3.07 14.06 -27.14
CA VAL A 564 -4.10 14.67 -27.98
C VAL A 564 -4.80 13.65 -28.88
N GLY A 565 -6.10 13.84 -29.11
CA GLY A 565 -6.87 13.03 -30.04
C GLY A 565 -6.62 13.41 -31.50
N GLU A 566 -7.00 12.53 -32.41
CA GLU A 566 -6.76 12.63 -33.87
C GLU A 566 -7.31 13.92 -34.54
N GLU A 567 -8.32 14.55 -33.95
CA GLU A 567 -9.00 15.75 -34.47
C GLU A 567 -8.58 17.04 -33.74
N VAL A 568 -7.68 16.97 -32.77
CA VAL A 568 -7.15 18.14 -32.07
C VAL A 568 -6.18 18.92 -32.96
N VAL A 569 -6.36 20.23 -33.05
CA VAL A 569 -5.52 21.14 -33.84
C VAL A 569 -5.00 22.27 -32.96
N GLY A 570 -3.72 22.60 -33.07
CA GLY A 570 -3.10 23.77 -32.41
C GLY A 570 -2.67 23.56 -30.96
N VAL A 571 -2.75 22.33 -30.44
CA VAL A 571 -2.18 21.92 -29.14
C VAL A 571 -1.00 21.00 -29.41
N GLU A 572 0.15 21.30 -28.80
CA GLU A 572 1.33 20.45 -28.86
C GLU A 572 1.16 19.28 -27.87
N GLY A 573 1.27 18.05 -28.37
CA GLY A 573 1.09 16.84 -27.56
C GLY A 573 1.23 15.56 -28.38
N GLN A 574 1.33 14.42 -27.70
CA GLN A 574 1.47 13.13 -28.34
C GLN A 574 0.10 12.60 -28.79
N MET A 575 -0.04 12.28 -30.08
CA MET A 575 -1.32 11.82 -30.63
C MET A 575 -1.66 10.39 -30.19
N VAL A 576 -2.89 10.19 -29.72
CA VAL A 576 -3.45 8.88 -29.34
C VAL A 576 -4.58 8.48 -30.29
N PRO A 577 -4.42 7.42 -31.10
CA PRO A 577 -5.48 6.97 -31.99
C PRO A 577 -6.69 6.44 -31.20
N TYR A 578 -7.89 6.84 -31.59
CA TYR A 578 -9.12 6.41 -30.93
C TYR A 578 -9.31 4.89 -31.06
N GLU A 579 -9.18 4.34 -32.26
CA GLU A 579 -9.49 2.93 -32.52
C GLU A 579 -8.54 1.98 -31.78
N THR A 580 -7.23 2.24 -31.82
CA THR A 580 -6.22 1.32 -31.28
C THR A 580 -5.74 1.67 -29.88
N GLY A 581 -5.95 2.90 -29.40
CA GLY A 581 -5.28 3.39 -28.19
C GLY A 581 -3.75 3.28 -28.31
N GLY A 582 -3.08 2.99 -27.20
CA GLY A 582 -1.64 2.72 -27.18
C GLY A 582 -0.98 2.87 -25.80
N THR A 583 0.28 2.42 -25.71
CA THR A 583 1.16 2.67 -24.57
C THR A 583 2.20 3.72 -24.94
N TYR A 584 2.36 4.72 -24.08
CA TYR A 584 3.24 5.86 -24.29
C TYR A 584 4.12 6.11 -23.07
N THR A 585 5.36 6.51 -23.30
CA THR A 585 6.34 6.74 -22.24
C THR A 585 6.86 8.17 -22.26
N PHE A 586 7.08 8.72 -21.07
CA PHE A 586 7.81 9.95 -20.87
C PHE A 586 8.65 9.82 -19.60
N SER A 587 9.77 10.54 -19.54
CA SER A 587 10.75 10.40 -18.47
C SER A 587 11.26 11.76 -18.00
N GLY A 588 11.88 11.75 -16.83
CA GLY A 588 12.52 12.92 -16.25
C GLY A 588 13.49 12.53 -15.14
N GLU A 589 14.11 13.55 -14.56
CA GLU A 589 15.03 13.40 -13.43
C GLU A 589 14.86 14.61 -12.49
N PHE A 590 15.03 14.37 -11.19
CA PHE A 590 15.07 15.42 -10.17
C PHE A 590 16.16 15.13 -9.14
N ASP A 591 16.58 16.16 -8.41
CA ASP A 591 17.57 16.04 -7.34
C ASP A 591 16.92 15.45 -6.08
N PHE A 592 17.59 14.50 -5.45
CA PHE A 592 17.13 13.85 -4.22
C PHE A 592 17.40 14.72 -3.00
N THR A 593 16.46 14.73 -2.04
CA THR A 593 16.73 15.18 -0.67
C THR A 593 16.25 14.12 0.32
N PRO A 594 16.87 14.00 1.52
CA PRO A 594 16.54 12.96 2.48
C PRO A 594 15.06 12.88 2.88
N GLU A 595 14.34 14.00 2.86
CA GLU A 595 12.90 14.07 3.16
C GLU A 595 12.05 13.31 2.13
N MET A 596 12.56 13.12 0.91
CA MET A 596 11.87 12.44 -0.18
C MET A 596 11.90 10.90 -0.07
N ALA A 597 12.67 10.32 0.86
CA ALA A 597 12.75 8.87 1.03
C ALA A 597 11.37 8.23 1.25
N SER A 598 10.52 8.89 2.05
CA SER A 598 9.14 8.46 2.30
C SER A 598 8.16 9.22 1.41
N SER A 599 8.25 8.96 0.10
CA SER A 599 7.41 9.60 -0.91
C SER A 599 6.43 8.64 -1.58
N THR A 600 5.48 9.21 -2.34
CA THR A 600 4.66 8.52 -3.33
C THR A 600 4.62 9.35 -4.61
N VAL A 601 4.52 8.70 -5.76
CA VAL A 601 4.22 9.40 -7.02
C VAL A 601 2.73 9.30 -7.26
N GLU A 602 2.09 10.45 -7.41
CA GLU A 602 0.67 10.57 -7.65
C GLU A 602 0.40 11.37 -8.93
N VAL A 603 -0.74 11.12 -9.57
CA VAL A 603 -1.12 11.82 -10.80
C VAL A 603 -2.58 12.23 -10.75
N THR A 604 -2.86 13.44 -11.25
CA THR A 604 -4.22 13.91 -11.54
C THR A 604 -4.33 14.21 -13.03
N PRO A 605 -4.82 13.26 -13.84
CA PRO A 605 -4.97 13.48 -15.26
C PRO A 605 -6.10 14.49 -15.51
N VAL A 606 -5.83 15.51 -16.32
CA VAL A 606 -6.79 16.57 -16.64
C VAL A 606 -7.17 16.45 -18.11
N VAL A 607 -8.44 16.17 -18.40
CA VAL A 607 -8.98 16.15 -19.76
C VAL A 607 -9.63 17.48 -20.11
N TYR A 608 -9.46 17.91 -21.37
CA TYR A 608 -10.09 19.12 -21.90
C TYR A 608 -10.34 19.00 -23.41
N VAL A 609 -11.21 19.87 -23.93
CA VAL A 609 -11.51 19.96 -25.36
C VAL A 609 -11.00 21.31 -25.89
N PRO A 610 -9.87 21.34 -26.60
CA PRO A 610 -9.34 22.59 -27.16
C PRO A 610 -10.25 23.07 -28.29
N LYS A 611 -10.72 24.33 -28.20
CA LYS A 611 -11.54 24.97 -29.22
C LYS A 611 -10.98 26.36 -29.53
N ALA A 612 -10.78 26.65 -30.81
CA ALA A 612 -10.27 27.93 -31.27
C ALA A 612 -11.21 29.08 -30.87
N GLY A 613 -10.71 30.05 -30.10
CA GLY A 613 -11.43 31.28 -29.73
C GLY A 613 -12.38 31.17 -28.53
N THR A 614 -12.38 30.06 -27.78
CA THR A 614 -13.16 29.90 -26.54
C THR A 614 -12.27 29.45 -25.39
N GLU A 615 -12.63 29.81 -24.16
CA GLU A 615 -11.94 29.28 -22.96
C GLU A 615 -12.11 27.77 -22.85
N THR A 616 -11.00 27.08 -22.60
CA THR A 616 -10.93 25.64 -22.43
C THR A 616 -11.54 25.23 -21.10
N THR A 617 -12.53 24.33 -21.11
CA THR A 617 -13.06 23.73 -19.88
C THR A 617 -12.23 22.51 -19.50
N PHE A 618 -11.60 22.55 -18.33
CA PHE A 618 -10.83 21.45 -17.77
C PHE A 618 -11.68 20.57 -16.86
N LYS A 619 -11.47 19.26 -16.90
CA LYS A 619 -12.10 18.28 -16.01
C LYS A 619 -11.09 17.21 -15.63
N ASN A 620 -11.09 16.80 -14.36
CA ASN A 620 -10.21 15.71 -13.92
C ASN A 620 -10.80 14.36 -14.34
N LEU A 621 -9.96 13.44 -14.80
CA LEU A 621 -10.37 12.07 -15.11
C LEU A 621 -10.75 11.30 -13.85
N ALA A 622 -9.93 11.40 -12.81
CA ALA A 622 -10.20 10.88 -11.47
C ALA A 622 -10.46 12.08 -10.55
N GLU A 623 -11.60 12.11 -9.86
CA GLU A 623 -11.92 13.19 -8.90
C GLU A 623 -10.88 13.28 -7.75
N THR A 624 -10.07 12.24 -7.57
CA THR A 624 -8.95 12.14 -6.63
C THR A 624 -7.63 11.82 -7.34
N GLN A 625 -6.50 12.18 -6.72
CA GLN A 625 -5.17 11.76 -7.16
C GLN A 625 -5.04 10.22 -7.19
N VAL A 626 -4.40 9.71 -8.24
CA VAL A 626 -4.11 8.28 -8.40
C VAL A 626 -2.65 8.06 -8.03
N LYS A 627 -2.38 7.20 -7.05
CA LYS A 627 -1.02 6.74 -6.73
C LYS A 627 -0.53 5.79 -7.82
N ILE A 628 0.65 6.08 -8.39
CA ILE A 628 1.25 5.31 -9.48
C ILE A 628 2.61 4.70 -9.15
N ALA A 629 3.30 5.18 -8.11
CA ALA A 629 4.51 4.55 -7.58
C ALA A 629 4.70 4.80 -6.08
N ASP A 630 5.51 3.94 -5.46
CA ASP A 630 6.02 4.09 -4.11
C ASP A 630 7.36 4.86 -4.11
N GLY A 631 7.78 5.32 -2.93
CA GLY A 631 8.86 6.30 -2.75
C GLY A 631 10.26 5.89 -3.22
N ILE A 632 11.28 6.52 -2.65
CA ILE A 632 12.65 6.45 -3.18
C ILE A 632 13.52 5.54 -2.31
N ILE A 633 14.16 4.55 -2.92
CA ILE A 633 15.26 3.78 -2.31
C ILE A 633 16.59 4.54 -2.46
N HIS A 634 17.30 4.71 -1.35
CA HIS A 634 18.56 5.47 -1.24
C HIS A 634 19.69 4.58 -0.67
N THR A 635 19.80 3.33 -1.13
CA THR A 635 20.72 2.35 -0.52
C THR A 635 22.20 2.76 -0.61
N GLU A 636 22.55 3.65 -1.54
CA GLU A 636 23.89 4.24 -1.62
C GLU A 636 24.28 5.11 -0.42
N ASP A 637 23.33 5.59 0.39
CA ASP A 637 23.61 6.29 1.66
C ASP A 637 24.45 5.46 2.63
N PHE A 638 24.44 4.14 2.45
CA PHE A 638 25.32 3.26 3.18
C PHE A 638 26.77 3.32 2.67
N ALA A 639 27.22 4.19 1.77
CA ALA A 639 28.65 4.23 1.43
C ALA A 639 29.49 4.88 2.54
N GLY A 640 30.72 4.41 2.70
CA GLY A 640 31.72 4.99 3.61
C GLY A 640 31.88 4.26 4.94
N GLY A 641 32.45 4.93 5.94
CA GLY A 641 32.54 4.38 7.30
C GLY A 641 33.82 3.59 7.61
N ASN A 642 34.60 3.18 6.61
CA ASN A 642 35.90 2.52 6.76
C ASN A 642 36.94 3.02 5.73
N GLU A 643 36.87 4.31 5.38
CA GLU A 643 37.90 4.97 4.58
C GLU A 643 39.29 4.83 5.21
N GLU A 644 40.31 4.62 4.39
CA GLU A 644 41.66 4.30 4.83
C GLU A 644 42.49 5.57 5.04
N SER A 645 42.92 5.76 6.28
CA SER A 645 43.85 6.83 6.67
C SER A 645 45.29 6.36 6.49
N LEU A 646 46.17 7.29 6.13
CA LEU A 646 47.61 7.05 6.00
C LEU A 646 48.35 7.52 7.25
N LEU A 647 49.19 6.66 7.80
CA LEU A 647 50.14 7.00 8.85
C LEU A 647 51.44 7.52 8.22
N ALA A 648 51.98 8.63 8.72
CA ALA A 648 53.31 9.10 8.30
C ALA A 648 54.39 8.19 8.91
N ASP A 649 55.39 7.85 8.10
CA ASP A 649 56.53 7.02 8.54
C ASP A 649 57.23 7.66 9.75
N SER A 650 57.53 6.83 10.76
CA SER A 650 58.32 7.25 11.92
C SER A 650 59.72 7.73 11.54
N GLY A 651 60.26 7.27 10.40
CA GLY A 651 61.64 7.52 10.00
C GLY A 651 62.67 6.85 10.91
N TYR A 652 62.26 5.93 11.79
CA TYR A 652 63.15 5.22 12.70
C TYR A 652 63.81 4.02 12.01
N GLU A 653 65.13 4.06 11.85
CA GLU A 653 65.91 2.93 11.37
C GLU A 653 66.22 1.97 12.53
N LEU A 654 65.87 0.68 12.41
CA LEU A 654 66.18 -0.33 13.43
C LEU A 654 67.68 -0.54 13.63
N GLU A 655 68.45 -0.48 12.55
CA GLU A 655 69.90 -0.63 12.55
C GLU A 655 70.54 0.45 11.67
N THR A 656 71.55 1.13 12.21
CA THR A 656 72.37 2.06 11.41
C THR A 656 73.81 1.58 11.46
N VAL A 657 74.42 1.39 10.28
CA VAL A 657 75.81 0.94 10.15
C VAL A 657 76.72 2.14 9.96
N ILE A 658 77.68 2.30 10.86
CA ILE A 658 78.68 3.36 10.83
C ILE A 658 80.07 2.76 10.62
N SER A 659 80.91 3.47 9.85
CA SER A 659 82.19 2.95 9.39
C SER A 659 83.36 3.87 9.77
N LYS A 660 84.48 3.27 10.19
CA LYS A 660 85.75 3.96 10.40
C LYS A 660 86.89 3.26 9.67
N THR A 661 87.58 4.02 8.82
CA THR A 661 88.65 3.49 7.97
C THR A 661 90.02 4.02 8.38
N GLY A 662 91.00 3.12 8.47
CA GLY A 662 92.41 3.45 8.66
C GLY A 662 93.29 2.73 7.63
N LYS A 663 94.45 3.30 7.30
CA LYS A 663 95.30 2.77 6.22
C LYS A 663 96.65 2.30 6.75
N LEU A 664 97.13 1.17 6.25
CA LEU A 664 98.48 0.67 6.44
C LEU A 664 99.25 0.86 5.15
N TYR A 665 100.35 1.61 5.19
CA TYR A 665 101.19 1.88 4.03
C TYR A 665 102.37 0.93 3.95
N PHE A 666 102.78 0.61 2.73
CA PHE A 666 103.82 -0.37 2.44
C PHE A 666 104.93 0.23 1.58
N PRO A 667 106.21 -0.14 1.81
CA PRO A 667 107.30 0.27 0.93
C PRO A 667 107.14 -0.28 -0.50
N LYS A 668 107.85 0.35 -1.45
CA LYS A 668 107.90 -0.10 -2.84
C LYS A 668 108.30 -1.58 -2.94
N ASN A 669 107.57 -2.34 -3.75
CA ASN A 669 107.79 -3.78 -4.01
C ASN A 669 107.88 -4.66 -2.75
N GLN A 670 107.35 -4.20 -1.62
CA GLN A 670 107.35 -4.92 -0.35
C GLN A 670 105.93 -4.97 0.23
N TYR A 671 105.70 -6.00 1.04
CA TYR A 671 104.49 -6.17 1.84
C TYR A 671 104.80 -6.19 3.35
N THR A 672 106.03 -5.88 3.76
CA THR A 672 106.40 -5.77 5.17
C THR A 672 105.84 -4.48 5.77
N TYR A 673 105.02 -4.61 6.81
CA TYR A 673 104.48 -3.48 7.55
C TYR A 673 105.40 -3.06 8.71
N ASN A 674 105.62 -1.75 8.86
CA ASN A 674 106.29 -1.17 10.02
C ASN A 674 105.64 0.15 10.41
N LYS A 675 105.05 0.20 11.61
CA LYS A 675 104.33 1.37 12.13
C LYS A 675 105.20 2.61 12.38
N ARG A 676 106.54 2.47 12.47
CA ARG A 676 107.48 3.56 12.79
C ARG A 676 108.26 4.06 11.56
N ARG A 677 107.96 3.59 10.35
CA ARG A 677 108.72 3.94 9.14
C ARG A 677 107.79 4.37 8.01
N GLY A 678 108.30 5.20 7.10
CA GLY A 678 107.57 5.68 5.94
C GLY A 678 106.30 6.44 6.32
N LEU A 679 105.28 6.37 5.45
CA LEU A 679 104.00 7.06 5.66
C LEU A 679 103.27 6.65 6.94
N ASN A 680 103.52 5.44 7.46
CA ASN A 680 102.94 4.99 8.72
C ASN A 680 103.40 5.82 9.93
N SER A 681 104.55 6.50 9.84
CA SER A 681 105.05 7.39 10.89
C SER A 681 104.55 8.84 10.78
N SER A 682 103.77 9.16 9.75
CA SER A 682 103.17 10.49 9.60
C SER A 682 102.08 10.72 10.65
N LYS A 683 101.92 11.98 11.08
CA LYS A 683 100.87 12.36 12.05
C LYS A 683 99.48 11.89 11.61
N ASN A 684 99.17 12.04 10.32
CA ASN A 684 97.86 11.69 9.76
C ASN A 684 97.61 10.18 9.74
N ALA A 685 98.60 9.37 9.34
CA ALA A 685 98.44 7.91 9.34
C ALA A 685 98.29 7.35 10.75
N ILE A 686 99.07 7.88 11.71
CA ILE A 686 98.95 7.52 13.12
C ILE A 686 97.56 7.90 13.64
N ALA A 687 97.11 9.13 13.42
CA ALA A 687 95.80 9.60 13.87
C ALA A 687 94.65 8.76 13.27
N ALA A 688 94.72 8.42 11.98
CA ALA A 688 93.69 7.59 11.34
C ALA A 688 93.63 6.17 11.91
N ARG A 689 94.77 5.55 12.25
CA ARG A 689 94.81 4.24 12.91
C ARG A 689 94.33 4.31 14.35
N VAL A 690 94.74 5.33 15.11
CA VAL A 690 94.25 5.58 16.47
C VAL A 690 92.74 5.78 16.48
N ALA A 691 92.19 6.51 15.51
CA ALA A 691 90.76 6.72 15.41
C ALA A 691 89.97 5.42 15.14
N VAL A 692 90.57 4.42 14.47
CA VAL A 692 89.96 3.08 14.33
C VAL A 692 90.02 2.31 15.64
N ASP A 693 91.15 2.36 16.36
CA ASP A 693 91.28 1.74 17.69
C ASP A 693 90.28 2.37 18.69
N GLU A 694 90.13 3.69 18.68
CA GLU A 694 89.15 4.43 19.50
C GLU A 694 87.73 4.04 19.12
N PHE A 695 87.42 3.94 17.82
CA PHE A 695 86.11 3.54 17.32
C PHE A 695 85.73 2.12 17.79
N LEU A 696 86.65 1.15 17.67
CA LEU A 696 86.49 -0.19 18.21
C LEU A 696 86.34 -0.21 19.73
N SER A 697 87.09 0.66 20.43
CA SER A 697 87.07 0.74 21.89
C SER A 697 85.76 1.29 22.46
N GLN A 698 84.85 1.79 21.62
CA GLN A 698 83.50 2.17 22.03
C GLN A 698 82.67 0.95 22.46
N GLY A 699 83.05 -0.25 22.02
CA GLY A 699 82.37 -1.50 22.37
C GLY A 699 81.10 -1.78 21.56
N TRP A 700 80.92 -1.07 20.45
CA TRP A 700 79.81 -1.27 19.52
C TRP A 700 79.91 -2.62 18.83
N GLU A 701 78.77 -3.23 18.52
CA GLU A 701 78.73 -4.52 17.82
C GLU A 701 79.34 -4.38 16.43
N ILE A 702 80.28 -5.26 16.11
CA ILE A 702 81.00 -5.23 14.83
C ILE A 702 80.19 -6.03 13.82
N LYS A 703 79.71 -5.36 12.75
CA LYS A 703 79.05 -6.02 11.63
C LYS A 703 80.06 -6.84 10.82
N ASN A 704 81.14 -6.18 10.37
CA ASN A 704 82.28 -6.82 9.73
C ASN A 704 83.49 -5.87 9.72
N ILE A 705 84.66 -6.42 9.40
CA ILE A 705 85.87 -5.66 9.12
C ILE A 705 86.31 -5.98 7.69
N THR A 706 86.49 -4.95 6.88
CA THR A 706 86.97 -5.11 5.50
C THR A 706 88.42 -4.66 5.39
N VAL A 707 89.22 -5.45 4.67
CA VAL A 707 90.62 -5.17 4.36
C VAL A 707 90.79 -5.16 2.86
N ASN A 708 90.87 -3.96 2.28
CA ASN A 708 91.09 -3.77 0.85
C ASN A 708 92.52 -3.32 0.61
N ALA A 709 93.36 -4.20 0.08
CA ALA A 709 94.76 -3.91 -0.18
C ALA A 709 95.05 -3.70 -1.66
N TYR A 710 95.99 -2.80 -1.91
CA TYR A 710 96.32 -2.31 -3.24
C TYR A 710 97.83 -2.28 -3.46
N ALA A 711 98.21 -2.47 -4.72
CA ALA A 711 99.51 -2.12 -5.24
C ALA A 711 99.44 -0.80 -6.01
N SER A 712 100.54 -0.07 -6.08
CA SER A 712 100.67 1.06 -7.00
C SER A 712 100.87 0.53 -8.43
N PRO A 713 100.35 1.21 -9.46
CA PRO A 713 100.36 0.72 -10.85
C PRO A 713 101.72 0.89 -11.56
N GLU A 714 102.82 0.53 -10.89
CA GLU A 714 104.20 0.75 -11.36
C GLU A 714 105.02 -0.55 -11.50
N GLY A 715 104.52 -1.67 -10.97
CA GLY A 715 105.09 -3.01 -11.13
C GLY A 715 104.36 -3.85 -12.18
N GLU A 716 104.89 -5.04 -12.49
CA GLU A 716 104.21 -6.01 -13.36
C GLU A 716 102.83 -6.38 -12.80
N GLU A 717 101.82 -6.52 -13.66
CA GLU A 717 100.45 -6.86 -13.25
C GLU A 717 100.40 -8.07 -12.28
N THR A 718 101.11 -9.15 -12.61
CA THR A 718 101.20 -10.36 -11.78
C THR A 718 101.91 -10.10 -10.44
N LEU A 719 102.94 -9.25 -10.44
CA LEU A 719 103.65 -8.83 -9.24
C LEU A 719 102.77 -7.97 -8.34
N ASN A 720 102.01 -7.03 -8.92
CA ASN A 720 101.11 -6.13 -8.19
C ASN A 720 99.91 -6.88 -7.60
N ALA A 721 99.35 -7.84 -8.34
CA ALA A 721 98.34 -8.77 -7.82
C ALA A 721 98.87 -9.49 -6.57
N ASN A 722 100.03 -10.16 -6.69
CA ASN A 722 100.68 -10.84 -5.55
C ASN A 722 101.03 -9.89 -4.39
N LEU A 723 101.50 -8.67 -4.68
CA LEU A 723 101.82 -7.68 -3.66
C LEU A 723 100.56 -7.24 -2.90
N SER A 724 99.46 -6.97 -3.62
CA SER A 724 98.20 -6.58 -3.02
C SER A 724 97.63 -7.68 -2.12
N GLU A 725 97.65 -8.95 -2.57
CA GLU A 725 97.21 -10.09 -1.76
C GLU A 725 98.04 -10.28 -0.49
N ASN A 726 99.37 -10.20 -0.60
CA ASN A 726 100.24 -10.33 0.56
C ASN A 726 100.10 -9.15 1.53
N ARG A 727 99.85 -7.94 1.02
CA ARG A 727 99.52 -6.77 1.85
C ARG A 727 98.18 -6.93 2.56
N ALA A 728 97.19 -7.51 1.88
CA ALA A 728 95.90 -7.84 2.49
C ALA A 728 96.11 -8.80 3.68
N LYS A 729 96.85 -9.91 3.48
CA LYS A 729 97.20 -10.86 4.54
C LYS A 729 97.98 -10.23 5.71
N VAL A 730 98.90 -9.31 5.40
CA VAL A 730 99.65 -8.61 6.46
C VAL A 730 98.76 -7.65 7.23
N ALA A 731 97.92 -6.87 6.55
CA ALA A 731 97.00 -5.94 7.20
C ALA A 731 95.93 -6.67 8.01
N ASP A 732 95.42 -7.77 7.49
CA ASP A 732 94.54 -8.71 8.18
C ASP A 732 95.15 -9.19 9.49
N LYS A 733 96.39 -9.70 9.45
CA LYS A 733 97.12 -10.10 10.65
C LYS A 733 97.32 -8.94 11.64
N GLN A 734 97.55 -7.71 11.16
CA GLN A 734 97.71 -6.54 12.04
C GLN A 734 96.38 -6.21 12.74
N ILE A 735 95.27 -6.12 12.01
CA ILE A 735 93.99 -5.77 12.62
C ILE A 735 93.50 -6.85 13.58
N HIS A 736 93.74 -8.14 13.28
CA HIS A 736 93.50 -9.25 14.21
C HIS A 736 94.28 -9.07 15.52
N SER A 737 95.57 -8.73 15.44
CA SER A 737 96.40 -8.49 16.62
C SER A 737 95.97 -7.24 17.39
N GLU A 738 95.56 -6.19 16.70
CA GLU A 738 95.10 -4.93 17.29
C GLU A 738 93.77 -5.14 18.02
N LEU A 739 92.80 -5.79 17.37
CA LEU A 739 91.50 -6.13 17.96
C LEU A 739 91.66 -7.07 19.16
N HIS A 740 92.48 -8.12 19.05
CA HIS A 740 92.76 -9.02 20.19
C HIS A 740 93.34 -8.28 21.40
N ARG A 741 94.25 -7.33 21.16
CA ARG A 741 94.81 -6.48 22.21
C ARG A 741 93.74 -5.58 22.85
N LEU A 742 92.84 -5.00 22.06
CA LEU A 742 91.75 -4.15 22.56
C LEU A 742 90.77 -4.98 23.40
N ILE A 743 90.38 -6.16 22.94
CA ILE A 743 89.52 -7.11 23.67
C ILE A 743 90.10 -7.45 25.06
N LYS A 744 91.41 -7.73 25.16
CA LYS A 744 92.07 -8.11 26.42
C LYS A 744 92.47 -6.93 27.32
N ALA A 745 92.15 -5.69 26.95
CA ALA A 745 92.46 -4.54 27.79
C ALA A 745 91.67 -4.59 29.12
N LYS A 746 92.31 -4.18 30.22
CA LYS A 746 91.76 -4.30 31.60
C LYS A 746 90.37 -3.67 31.78
N ASN A 747 90.01 -2.68 30.96
CA ASN A 747 88.72 -1.99 30.95
C ASN A 747 88.09 -1.98 29.54
N SER A 748 88.27 -3.04 28.76
CA SER A 748 87.68 -3.15 27.43
C SER A 748 86.15 -3.08 27.51
N LYS A 749 85.54 -2.25 26.65
CA LYS A 749 84.08 -2.24 26.43
C LYS A 749 83.63 -3.24 25.37
N ILE A 750 84.57 -3.89 24.68
CA ILE A 750 84.28 -4.83 23.61
C ILE A 750 83.83 -6.15 24.23
N ASN A 751 82.56 -6.48 24.07
CA ASN A 751 81.94 -7.67 24.65
C ASN A 751 82.13 -8.91 23.75
N MET A 752 83.36 -9.40 23.63
CA MET A 752 83.69 -10.65 22.92
C MET A 752 84.92 -11.33 23.53
N ASP A 753 84.95 -12.66 23.55
CA ASP A 753 86.07 -13.41 24.13
C ASP A 753 87.33 -13.40 23.26
N ASN A 754 87.10 -13.40 21.94
CA ASN A 754 88.09 -13.36 20.87
C ASN A 754 87.42 -12.81 19.59
N CYS A 755 88.17 -12.67 18.49
CA CYS A 755 87.66 -12.12 17.23
C CYS A 755 87.21 -13.18 16.22
N SER A 756 86.91 -14.42 16.64
CA SER A 756 86.54 -15.52 15.73
C SER A 756 85.14 -15.35 15.13
N ASP A 757 84.25 -14.64 15.84
CA ASP A 757 82.87 -14.40 15.41
C ASP A 757 82.72 -13.13 14.56
N VAL A 758 83.82 -12.40 14.32
CA VAL A 758 83.83 -11.21 13.45
C VAL A 758 84.09 -11.66 12.02
N ASP A 759 83.21 -11.25 11.10
CA ASP A 759 83.43 -11.46 9.67
C ASP A 759 84.54 -10.54 9.14
N PHE A 760 85.59 -11.13 8.58
CA PHE A 760 86.71 -10.43 7.94
C PHE A 760 86.69 -10.64 6.44
N THR A 761 86.35 -9.59 5.69
CA THR A 761 86.43 -9.60 4.23
C THR A 761 87.80 -9.06 3.79
N VAL A 762 88.69 -9.95 3.36
CA VAL A 762 90.09 -9.62 3.01
C VAL A 762 90.32 -9.78 1.51
N VAL A 763 90.58 -8.66 0.82
CA VAL A 763 90.71 -8.63 -0.64
C VAL A 763 92.00 -7.93 -1.07
N GLY A 764 92.77 -8.59 -1.92
CA GLY A 764 93.85 -7.97 -2.70
C GLY A 764 93.31 -7.53 -4.05
N ASN A 765 93.29 -6.22 -4.31
CA ASN A 765 92.65 -5.64 -5.49
C ASN A 765 93.61 -5.44 -6.68
N GLY A 766 94.86 -5.88 -6.58
CA GLY A 766 95.88 -5.64 -7.61
C GLY A 766 96.33 -4.18 -7.70
N PRO A 767 96.78 -3.70 -8.86
CA PRO A 767 97.22 -2.33 -9.06
C PRO A 767 96.05 -1.33 -9.05
N ASP A 768 96.15 -0.29 -8.22
CA ASP A 768 95.15 0.77 -8.08
C ASP A 768 95.32 1.85 -9.15
N TRP A 769 94.88 1.52 -10.37
CA TRP A 769 94.89 2.44 -11.50
C TRP A 769 93.99 3.64 -11.25
N ASP A 770 92.77 3.43 -10.77
CA ASP A 770 91.80 4.50 -10.55
C ASP A 770 92.24 5.44 -9.42
N GLY A 771 92.75 4.89 -8.31
CA GLY A 771 93.32 5.68 -7.23
C GLY A 771 94.55 6.47 -7.64
N PHE A 772 95.38 5.94 -8.55
CA PHE A 772 96.48 6.71 -9.13
C PHE A 772 95.98 7.90 -9.96
N MET A 773 94.99 7.69 -10.82
CA MET A 773 94.44 8.76 -11.65
C MET A 773 93.81 9.85 -10.79
N ALA A 774 93.03 9.48 -9.77
CA ALA A 774 92.43 10.41 -8.84
C ALA A 774 93.47 11.18 -8.01
N ALA A 775 94.50 10.48 -7.49
CA ALA A 775 95.57 11.11 -6.71
C ALA A 775 96.42 12.06 -7.56
N LEU A 776 96.68 11.72 -8.82
CA LEU A 776 97.42 12.56 -9.76
C LEU A 776 96.63 13.83 -10.12
N GLU A 777 95.32 13.71 -10.36
CA GLU A 777 94.45 14.83 -10.66
C GLU A 777 94.34 15.83 -9.49
N ALA A 778 94.19 15.30 -8.26
CA ALA A 778 94.14 16.08 -7.03
C ALA A 778 95.49 16.69 -6.61
N SER A 779 96.61 16.23 -7.20
CA SER A 779 97.95 16.70 -6.83
C SER A 779 98.28 18.09 -7.40
N SER A 780 99.30 18.72 -6.81
CA SER A 780 99.95 19.93 -7.31
C SER A 780 101.10 19.65 -8.28
N PHE A 781 101.15 18.46 -8.88
CA PHE A 781 102.18 18.07 -9.84
C PHE A 781 102.06 18.87 -11.15
N ALA A 782 103.15 19.49 -11.60
CA ALA A 782 103.15 20.46 -12.69
C ALA A 782 102.68 19.85 -14.02
N ASP A 783 103.21 18.68 -14.38
CA ASP A 783 102.93 18.01 -15.66
C ASP A 783 101.77 16.99 -15.57
N LYS A 784 100.86 17.16 -14.61
CA LYS A 784 99.77 16.20 -14.36
C LYS A 784 98.87 15.97 -15.56
N SER A 785 98.55 17.01 -16.34
CA SER A 785 97.72 16.88 -17.54
C SER A 785 98.40 16.04 -18.62
N THR A 786 99.72 16.17 -18.76
CA THR A 786 100.52 15.37 -19.69
C THR A 786 100.51 13.90 -19.28
N VAL A 787 100.81 13.61 -18.01
CA VAL A 787 100.84 12.23 -17.49
C VAL A 787 99.44 11.59 -17.54
N LEU A 788 98.38 12.32 -17.15
CA LEU A 788 97.00 11.82 -17.24
C LEU A 788 96.61 11.48 -18.69
N ASN A 789 96.96 12.33 -19.66
CA ASN A 789 96.63 12.10 -21.07
C ASN A 789 97.37 10.89 -21.64
N VAL A 790 98.65 10.73 -21.31
CA VAL A 790 99.45 9.56 -21.75
C VAL A 790 98.86 8.27 -21.18
N ILE A 791 98.50 8.24 -19.90
CA ILE A 791 97.94 7.03 -19.26
C ILE A 791 96.50 6.74 -19.73
N LYS A 792 95.65 7.76 -19.92
CA LYS A 792 94.28 7.58 -20.45
C LYS A 792 94.27 7.09 -21.89
N SER A 793 95.20 7.56 -22.72
CA SER A 793 95.28 7.19 -24.14
C SER A 793 96.05 5.90 -24.42
N ALA A 794 96.85 5.41 -23.47
CA ALA A 794 97.58 4.16 -23.58
C ALA A 794 96.64 2.94 -23.59
N ALA A 795 96.89 2.01 -24.51
CA ALA A 795 96.23 0.71 -24.52
C ALA A 795 96.49 -0.04 -23.19
N PRO A 796 95.54 -0.83 -22.65
CA PRO A 796 95.67 -1.48 -21.34
C PRO A 796 97.01 -2.23 -21.14
N ALA A 797 97.45 -2.98 -22.16
CA ALA A 797 98.71 -3.74 -22.12
C ALA A 797 99.99 -2.88 -22.10
N LYS A 798 99.90 -1.57 -22.37
CA LYS A 798 101.04 -0.63 -22.38
C LYS A 798 101.04 0.34 -21.20
N LYS A 799 99.94 0.46 -20.45
CA LYS A 799 99.81 1.43 -19.35
C LYS A 799 100.91 1.31 -18.31
N GLU A 800 101.30 0.08 -17.97
CA GLU A 800 102.39 -0.20 -17.03
C GLU A 800 103.75 0.32 -17.52
N ALA A 801 104.06 0.08 -18.80
CA ALA A 801 105.31 0.55 -19.41
C ALA A 801 105.35 2.09 -19.47
N GLU A 802 104.21 2.71 -19.77
CA GLU A 802 104.10 4.18 -19.76
C GLU A 802 104.29 4.74 -18.35
N ILE A 803 103.69 4.17 -17.30
CA ILE A 803 103.95 4.63 -15.93
C ILE A 803 105.43 4.46 -15.55
N LYS A 804 106.08 3.34 -15.89
CA LYS A 804 107.51 3.16 -15.62
C LYS A 804 108.37 4.22 -16.32
N ASN A 805 108.04 4.58 -17.56
CA ASN A 805 108.72 5.65 -18.28
C ASN A 805 108.46 7.02 -17.63
N MET A 806 107.21 7.30 -17.24
CA MET A 806 106.86 8.56 -16.58
C MET A 806 107.57 8.71 -15.22
N ILE A 807 107.75 7.63 -14.45
CA ILE A 807 108.51 7.66 -13.18
C ILE A 807 109.99 8.01 -13.40
N LEU A 808 110.59 7.58 -14.51
CA LEU A 808 111.98 7.92 -14.86
C LEU A 808 112.14 9.40 -15.25
N ILE A 809 111.11 9.97 -15.88
CA ILE A 809 111.09 11.37 -16.34
C ILE A 809 110.72 12.30 -15.17
N TYR A 810 109.79 11.88 -14.31
CA TYR A 810 109.22 12.67 -13.21
C TYR A 810 109.38 11.92 -11.88
N PRO A 811 110.55 12.00 -11.22
CA PRO A 811 110.81 11.35 -9.93
C PRO A 811 109.79 11.72 -8.84
N GLU A 812 109.21 12.92 -8.91
CA GLU A 812 108.19 13.45 -8.00
C GLU A 812 106.86 12.69 -8.03
N LEU A 813 106.60 11.88 -9.07
CA LEU A 813 105.45 10.95 -9.10
C LEU A 813 105.50 9.92 -7.96
N GLU A 814 106.68 9.65 -7.39
CA GLU A 814 106.83 8.79 -6.22
C GLU A 814 106.02 9.31 -5.01
N ASN A 815 105.84 10.62 -4.87
CA ASN A 815 105.01 11.20 -3.79
C ASN A 815 103.51 10.91 -3.96
N ILE A 816 103.07 10.65 -5.20
CA ILE A 816 101.69 10.31 -5.57
C ILE A 816 101.50 8.78 -5.49
N LEU A 817 102.51 8.02 -5.90
CA LEU A 817 102.49 6.55 -5.90
C LEU A 817 102.67 5.94 -4.50
N SER A 818 103.49 6.54 -3.64
CA SER A 818 103.78 5.98 -2.31
C SER A 818 102.54 5.82 -1.43
N PRO A 819 101.57 6.76 -1.36
CA PRO A 819 100.33 6.55 -0.61
C PRO A 819 99.43 5.46 -1.18
N LEU A 820 99.54 5.12 -2.47
CA LEU A 820 98.69 4.09 -3.09
C LEU A 820 99.07 2.68 -2.67
N ARG A 821 100.31 2.48 -2.23
CA ARG A 821 100.82 1.22 -1.67
C ARG A 821 100.25 0.99 -0.28
N ARG A 822 98.99 0.60 -0.20
CA ARG A 822 98.25 0.58 1.07
C ARG A 822 97.33 -0.62 1.22
N ALA A 823 96.95 -0.89 2.46
CA ALA A 823 95.76 -1.65 2.80
C ALA A 823 94.83 -0.74 3.60
N GLU A 824 93.59 -0.62 3.14
CA GLU A 824 92.52 0.12 3.81
C GLU A 824 91.74 -0.86 4.67
N VAL A 825 91.75 -0.61 5.98
CA VAL A 825 91.02 -1.40 6.97
C VAL A 825 89.83 -0.57 7.43
N ALA A 826 88.63 -0.99 7.06
CA ALA A 826 87.39 -0.36 7.50
C ALA A 826 86.68 -1.26 8.52
N VAL A 827 86.37 -0.68 9.67
CA VAL A 827 85.57 -1.32 10.71
C VAL A 827 84.15 -0.80 10.57
N ASN A 828 83.20 -1.71 10.36
CA ASN A 828 81.78 -1.38 10.27
C ASN A 828 81.07 -1.88 11.53
N CYS A 829 80.47 -0.97 12.27
CA CYS A 829 79.77 -1.28 13.52
C CYS A 829 78.30 -0.87 13.42
N TYR A 830 77.45 -1.57 14.16
CA TYR A 830 76.08 -1.12 14.43
C TYR A 830 76.14 -0.02 15.48
N GLU A 831 75.53 1.13 15.18
CA GLU A 831 75.32 2.18 16.17
C GLU A 831 74.42 1.64 17.30
N PRO A 832 74.80 1.76 18.59
CA PRO A 832 73.94 1.31 19.67
C PRO A 832 72.66 2.14 19.71
N LYS A 833 71.52 1.46 19.57
CA LYS A 833 70.19 2.05 19.72
C LYS A 833 69.50 1.47 20.95
N ARG A 834 68.52 2.20 21.47
CA ARG A 834 67.64 1.69 22.52
C ARG A 834 66.80 0.54 21.97
N THR A 835 66.45 -0.41 22.83
CA THR A 835 65.54 -1.49 22.41
C THR A 835 64.11 -0.97 22.25
N ALA A 836 63.26 -1.73 21.55
CA ALA A 836 61.85 -1.37 21.37
C ALA A 836 61.13 -1.23 22.73
N GLU A 837 61.46 -2.10 23.69
CA GLU A 837 60.91 -2.09 25.05
C GLU A 837 61.37 -0.85 25.84
N GLU A 838 62.64 -0.47 25.70
CA GLU A 838 63.16 0.74 26.34
C GLU A 838 62.51 2.01 25.76
N ILE A 839 62.33 2.06 24.44
CA ILE A 839 61.66 3.17 23.75
C ILE A 839 60.20 3.27 24.19
N ALA A 840 59.46 2.15 24.20
CA ALA A 840 58.06 2.12 24.63
C ALA A 840 57.89 2.54 26.10
N ALA A 841 58.79 2.09 26.99
CA ALA A 841 58.77 2.49 28.40
C ALA A 841 59.07 3.99 28.59
N LEU A 842 60.03 4.54 27.85
CA LEU A 842 60.35 5.97 27.92
C LEU A 842 59.25 6.85 27.32
N ALA A 843 58.55 6.40 26.28
CA ALA A 843 57.46 7.14 25.66
C ALA A 843 56.33 7.50 26.64
N THR A 844 56.16 6.71 27.70
CA THR A 844 55.15 6.96 28.75
C THR A 844 55.71 7.61 30.01
N THR A 845 56.96 7.30 30.37
CA THR A 845 57.56 7.74 31.63
C THR A 845 58.40 9.02 31.52
N LYS A 846 59.10 9.21 30.39
CA LYS A 846 60.02 10.33 30.16
C LYS A 846 60.16 10.64 28.66
N PRO A 847 59.07 11.03 27.97
CA PRO A 847 59.05 11.19 26.52
C PRO A 847 60.00 12.28 26.01
N GLU A 848 60.40 13.24 26.83
CA GLU A 848 61.35 14.29 26.47
C GLU A 848 62.78 13.79 26.24
N ASP A 849 63.11 12.56 26.68
CA ASP A 849 64.41 11.92 26.43
C ASP A 849 64.47 11.20 25.07
N LEU A 850 63.33 11.08 24.38
CA LEU A 850 63.21 10.42 23.08
C LEU A 850 63.31 11.44 21.93
N THR A 851 63.93 11.01 20.84
CA THR A 851 63.86 11.73 19.57
C THR A 851 62.45 11.63 18.96
N LEU A 852 62.13 12.50 18.00
CA LEU A 852 60.87 12.42 17.25
C LEU A 852 60.67 11.02 16.65
N GLN A 853 61.70 10.49 15.98
CA GLN A 853 61.64 9.18 15.33
C GLN A 853 61.37 8.05 16.34
N GLU A 854 62.08 8.04 17.48
CA GLU A 854 61.85 7.06 18.55
C GLU A 854 60.43 7.17 19.12
N LEU A 855 59.91 8.38 19.32
CA LEU A 855 58.59 8.59 19.90
C LEU A 855 57.46 8.23 18.93
N LEU A 856 57.60 8.55 17.64
CA LEU A 856 56.67 8.08 16.60
C LEU A 856 56.72 6.56 16.45
N TYR A 857 57.92 5.97 16.47
CA TYR A 857 58.08 4.51 16.45
C TYR A 857 57.45 3.85 17.68
N ALA A 858 57.61 4.43 18.88
CA ALA A 858 56.99 3.93 20.11
C ALA A 858 55.46 3.80 19.99
N ALA A 859 54.82 4.77 19.35
CA ALA A 859 53.39 4.74 19.10
C ALA A 859 52.99 3.58 18.16
N THR A 860 53.79 3.28 17.13
CA THR A 860 53.54 2.11 16.24
C THR A 860 53.62 0.75 16.94
N LEU A 861 54.28 0.69 18.10
CA LEU A 861 54.37 -0.51 18.94
C LEU A 861 53.19 -0.64 19.91
N THR A 862 52.29 0.34 19.95
CA THR A 862 51.16 0.39 20.88
C THR A 862 49.88 0.00 20.14
N GLU A 863 49.26 -1.11 20.58
CA GLU A 863 48.03 -1.67 19.95
C GLU A 863 46.74 -0.94 20.35
N ASP A 864 46.70 -0.33 21.55
CA ASP A 864 45.52 0.39 22.03
C ASP A 864 45.46 1.79 21.38
N ASP A 865 44.37 2.08 20.67
CA ASP A 865 44.21 3.29 19.86
C ASP A 865 44.23 4.58 20.71
N GLU A 866 43.67 4.55 21.93
CA GLU A 866 43.67 5.69 22.85
C GLU A 866 45.09 5.96 23.38
N ALA A 867 45.80 4.91 23.80
CA ALA A 867 47.19 5.02 24.26
C ALA A 867 48.14 5.44 23.13
N GLN A 868 47.95 4.89 21.93
CA GLN A 868 48.71 5.28 20.74
C GLN A 868 48.49 6.77 20.42
N ALA A 869 47.24 7.23 20.39
CA ALA A 869 46.93 8.64 20.17
C ALA A 869 47.54 9.54 21.25
N ALA A 870 47.60 9.11 22.52
CA ALA A 870 48.25 9.85 23.60
C ALA A 870 49.78 10.00 23.39
N ILE A 871 50.46 8.97 22.88
CA ILE A 871 51.89 9.06 22.53
C ILE A 871 52.09 10.02 21.35
N TYR A 872 51.27 9.91 20.29
CA TYR A 872 51.34 10.86 19.17
C TYR A 872 51.02 12.29 19.59
N LYS A 873 50.09 12.50 20.52
CA LYS A 873 49.81 13.83 21.09
C LYS A 873 51.03 14.40 21.78
N THR A 874 51.75 13.57 22.52
CA THR A 874 52.99 13.93 23.19
C THR A 874 54.06 14.32 22.16
N ALA A 875 54.19 13.55 21.07
CA ALA A 875 55.06 13.91 19.96
C ALA A 875 54.66 15.25 19.31
N ALA A 876 53.38 15.46 19.03
CA ALA A 876 52.87 16.71 18.45
C ALA A 876 53.10 17.93 19.36
N ASN A 877 53.13 17.74 20.68
CA ASN A 877 53.41 18.81 21.64
C ASN A 877 54.91 19.10 21.78
N LEU A 878 55.76 18.07 21.88
CA LEU A 878 57.21 18.21 22.01
C LEU A 878 57.86 18.68 20.70
N PHE A 879 57.31 18.28 19.56
CA PHE A 879 57.81 18.56 18.21
C PHE A 879 56.76 19.29 17.37
N ALA A 880 56.31 20.45 17.85
CA ALA A 880 55.21 21.21 17.24
C ALA A 880 55.45 21.60 15.76
N ASP A 881 56.71 21.74 15.34
CA ASP A 881 57.08 22.11 13.97
C ASP A 881 57.25 20.89 13.02
N SER A 882 56.99 19.66 13.48
CA SER A 882 57.01 18.45 12.64
C SER A 882 55.62 18.15 12.11
N TRP A 883 55.49 18.14 10.77
CA TRP A 883 54.23 17.76 10.13
C TRP A 883 53.88 16.29 10.41
N GLU A 884 54.88 15.40 10.51
CA GLU A 884 54.71 13.98 10.83
C GLU A 884 54.06 13.81 12.20
N ALA A 885 54.54 14.55 13.21
CA ALA A 885 53.97 14.51 14.55
C ALA A 885 52.52 15.02 14.58
N GLN A 886 52.24 16.14 13.90
CA GLN A 886 50.88 16.68 13.81
C GLN A 886 49.93 15.71 13.07
N THR A 887 50.36 15.13 11.96
CA THR A 887 49.57 14.20 11.14
C THR A 887 49.34 12.85 11.82
N ASN A 888 50.34 12.30 12.50
CA ASN A 888 50.18 11.02 13.21
C ASN A 888 49.29 11.17 14.45
N TYR A 889 49.29 12.33 15.11
CA TYR A 889 48.30 12.60 16.13
C TYR A 889 46.88 12.66 15.55
N ALA A 890 46.71 13.37 14.42
CA ALA A 890 45.42 13.39 13.75
C ALA A 890 44.96 12.00 13.26
N TYR A 891 45.88 11.15 12.82
CA TYR A 891 45.59 9.75 12.49
C TYR A 891 45.00 9.00 13.68
N GLY A 892 45.64 9.07 14.87
CA GLY A 892 45.11 8.45 16.08
C GLY A 892 43.73 9.00 16.48
N GLU A 893 43.52 10.32 16.35
CA GLU A 893 42.21 10.93 16.61
C GLU A 893 41.14 10.54 15.58
N ILE A 894 41.51 10.25 14.32
CA ILE A 894 40.58 9.69 13.33
C ILE A 894 40.10 8.30 13.75
N LEU A 895 41.01 7.44 14.22
CA LEU A 895 40.66 6.09 14.72
C LEU A 895 39.74 6.17 15.93
N ASN A 896 39.99 7.11 16.84
CA ASN A 896 39.15 7.37 18.02
C ASN A 896 37.82 8.10 17.70
N GLY A 897 37.56 8.46 16.44
CA GLY A 897 36.32 9.13 16.02
C GLY A 897 36.27 10.65 16.32
N ASN A 898 37.38 11.25 16.75
CA ASN A 898 37.49 12.66 17.12
C ASN A 898 37.86 13.55 15.92
N TYR A 899 36.96 13.61 14.93
CA TYR A 899 37.22 14.23 13.63
C TYR A 899 37.51 15.75 13.67
N THR A 900 36.92 16.48 14.62
CA THR A 900 37.12 17.93 14.75
C THR A 900 38.55 18.27 15.18
N ASP A 901 39.07 17.55 16.17
CA ASP A 901 40.44 17.73 16.67
C ASP A 901 41.45 17.26 15.62
N ALA A 902 41.20 16.10 15.01
CA ALA A 902 42.03 15.59 13.92
C ALA A 902 42.17 16.60 12.77
N LEU A 903 41.08 17.23 12.34
CA LEU A 903 41.10 18.22 11.26
C LEU A 903 41.96 19.44 11.63
N THR A 904 41.86 19.92 12.86
CA THR A 904 42.66 21.05 13.36
C THR A 904 44.16 20.75 13.28
N TYR A 905 44.58 19.52 13.62
CA TYR A 905 45.98 19.12 13.56
C TYR A 905 46.45 18.84 12.12
N LEU A 906 45.58 18.32 11.25
CA LEU A 906 45.90 18.21 9.82
C LEU A 906 46.06 19.57 9.15
N GLU A 907 45.28 20.57 9.54
CA GLU A 907 45.46 21.95 9.04
C GLU A 907 46.82 22.53 9.45
N LYS A 908 47.27 22.30 10.70
CA LYS A 908 48.63 22.63 11.14
C LYS A 908 49.68 21.90 10.32
N ALA A 909 49.51 20.58 10.16
CA ALA A 909 50.43 19.76 9.39
C ALA A 909 50.52 20.24 7.93
N ASN A 910 49.39 20.56 7.31
CA ASN A 910 49.33 21.08 5.93
C ASN A 910 49.98 22.46 5.80
N ALA A 911 49.97 23.29 6.84
CA ALA A 911 50.68 24.56 6.87
C ALA A 911 52.21 24.35 6.94
N LEU A 912 52.67 23.31 7.63
CA LEU A 912 54.09 22.93 7.75
C LEU A 912 54.61 22.23 6.49
N ALA A 913 53.80 21.33 5.90
CA ALA A 913 54.12 20.57 4.70
C ALA A 913 52.95 20.60 3.69
N PRO A 914 52.81 21.70 2.92
CA PRO A 914 51.77 21.79 1.90
C PRO A 914 51.97 20.75 0.79
N ASN A 915 50.86 20.26 0.20
CA ASN A 915 50.87 19.25 -0.87
C ASN A 915 51.55 17.93 -0.45
N ASN A 916 51.30 17.49 0.78
CA ASN A 916 51.73 16.18 1.25
C ASN A 916 50.60 15.15 1.09
N ALA A 917 50.91 13.98 0.52
CA ALA A 917 49.93 12.97 0.18
C ALA A 917 49.20 12.40 1.43
N THR A 918 49.95 12.10 2.50
CA THR A 918 49.41 11.56 3.77
C THR A 918 48.44 12.55 4.42
N ILE A 919 48.80 13.84 4.45
CA ILE A 919 47.96 14.89 5.04
C ILE A 919 46.66 15.04 4.26
N LEU A 920 46.76 15.11 2.92
CA LEU A 920 45.60 15.27 2.06
C LEU A 920 44.67 14.06 2.11
N ASN A 921 45.21 12.84 2.15
CA ASN A 921 44.42 11.62 2.36
C ASN A 921 43.62 11.70 3.67
N ASN A 922 44.29 11.97 4.80
CA ASN A 922 43.64 12.02 6.11
C ASN A 922 42.59 13.12 6.20
N MET A 923 42.82 14.28 5.56
CA MET A 923 41.78 15.33 5.42
C MET A 923 40.60 14.83 4.58
N GLY A 924 40.86 14.06 3.53
CA GLY A 924 39.84 13.41 2.71
C GLY A 924 38.97 12.44 3.50
N VAL A 925 39.59 11.61 4.36
CA VAL A 925 38.88 10.69 5.26
C VAL A 925 37.93 11.46 6.18
N ILE A 926 38.39 12.53 6.82
CA ILE A 926 37.54 13.36 7.69
C ILE A 926 36.38 13.97 6.89
N HIS A 927 36.63 14.49 5.70
CA HIS A 927 35.56 15.03 4.86
C HIS A 927 34.55 13.97 4.43
N ALA A 928 34.98 12.72 4.17
CA ALA A 928 34.08 11.60 3.92
C ALA A 928 33.21 11.27 5.16
N LYS A 929 33.79 11.24 6.36
CA LYS A 929 33.05 11.07 7.63
C LYS A 929 32.01 12.17 7.88
N GLN A 930 32.26 13.36 7.36
CA GLN A 930 31.34 14.51 7.41
C GLN A 930 30.34 14.55 6.25
N ALA A 931 30.29 13.52 5.40
CA ALA A 931 29.51 13.46 4.15
C ALA A 931 29.80 14.62 3.18
N ALA A 932 30.97 15.27 3.30
CA ALA A 932 31.42 16.33 2.40
C ALA A 932 32.16 15.72 1.20
N TRP A 933 31.44 14.92 0.40
CA TRP A 933 32.00 14.06 -0.64
C TRP A 933 32.79 14.82 -1.73
N ASP A 934 32.37 16.03 -2.11
CA ASP A 934 33.15 16.90 -3.02
C ASP A 934 34.55 17.21 -2.50
N LYS A 935 34.64 17.56 -1.21
CA LYS A 935 35.93 17.87 -0.56
C LYS A 935 36.76 16.60 -0.40
N ALA A 936 36.13 15.50 0.01
CA ALA A 936 36.79 14.21 0.12
C ALA A 936 37.40 13.77 -1.22
N LYS A 937 36.62 13.79 -2.29
CA LYS A 937 37.07 13.49 -3.66
C LYS A 937 38.27 14.33 -4.07
N LYS A 938 38.23 15.63 -3.82
CA LYS A 938 39.33 16.54 -4.15
C LYS A 938 40.61 16.20 -3.37
N CYS A 939 40.48 15.96 -2.06
CA CYS A 939 41.58 15.57 -1.19
C CYS A 939 42.23 14.25 -1.63
N PHE A 940 41.43 13.19 -1.82
CA PHE A 940 41.92 11.89 -2.30
C PHE A 940 42.53 11.98 -3.70
N THR A 941 41.90 12.70 -4.64
CA THR A 941 42.48 12.89 -5.98
C THR A 941 43.85 13.58 -5.92
N ASN A 942 43.99 14.60 -5.07
CA ASN A 942 45.27 15.29 -4.90
C ASN A 942 46.32 14.40 -4.23
N ALA A 943 45.95 13.63 -3.21
CA ALA A 943 46.84 12.66 -2.57
C ALA A 943 47.31 11.59 -3.58
N GLN A 944 46.40 11.09 -4.42
CA GLN A 944 46.72 10.12 -5.48
C GLN A 944 47.73 10.69 -6.49
N ASN A 945 47.53 11.95 -6.92
CA ASN A 945 48.46 12.64 -7.83
C ASN A 945 49.86 12.83 -7.23
N LEU A 946 49.98 12.78 -5.91
CA LEU A 946 51.23 12.86 -5.17
C LEU A 946 51.83 11.48 -4.83
N GLY A 947 51.20 10.39 -5.30
CA GLY A 947 51.72 9.02 -5.19
C GLY A 947 51.08 8.16 -4.11
N ALA A 948 50.08 8.66 -3.36
CA ALA A 948 49.32 7.81 -2.44
C ALA A 948 48.41 6.83 -3.20
N ASN A 949 48.22 5.63 -2.65
CA ASN A 949 47.26 4.68 -3.19
C ASN A 949 45.85 4.98 -2.65
N GLU A 950 45.10 5.77 -3.41
CA GLU A 950 43.75 6.22 -3.02
C GLU A 950 42.63 5.43 -3.70
N ASN A 951 42.94 4.30 -4.34
CA ASN A 951 41.95 3.56 -5.11
C ASN A 951 40.74 3.17 -4.26
N TYR A 952 40.96 2.68 -3.03
CA TYR A 952 39.86 2.32 -2.14
C TYR A 952 38.99 3.52 -1.78
N ASN A 953 39.59 4.62 -1.29
CA ASN A 953 38.87 5.82 -0.88
C ASN A 953 38.12 6.49 -2.04
N LEU A 954 38.73 6.53 -3.23
CA LEU A 954 38.05 7.00 -4.45
C LEU A 954 36.94 6.05 -4.91
N GLY A 955 37.08 4.75 -4.66
CA GLY A 955 36.02 3.76 -4.89
C GLY A 955 34.81 4.00 -3.99
N VAL A 956 35.03 4.29 -2.70
CA VAL A 956 33.97 4.69 -1.76
C VAL A 956 33.28 5.97 -2.25
N VAL A 957 34.05 6.98 -2.66
CA VAL A 957 33.50 8.20 -3.24
C VAL A 957 32.70 7.90 -4.51
N ALA A 958 33.16 7.00 -5.39
CA ALA A 958 32.45 6.67 -6.61
C ALA A 958 31.04 6.10 -6.35
N ILE A 959 30.82 5.35 -5.26
CA ILE A 959 29.47 4.90 -4.86
C ILE A 959 28.54 6.09 -4.63
N GLN A 960 29.00 7.12 -3.93
CA GLN A 960 28.22 8.33 -3.60
C GLN A 960 27.85 9.17 -4.82
N TYR A 961 28.51 8.95 -5.96
CA TYR A 961 28.18 9.59 -7.24
C TYR A 961 27.41 8.65 -8.18
N GLY A 962 26.93 7.50 -7.69
CA GLY A 962 26.24 6.51 -8.53
C GLY A 962 27.14 5.81 -9.54
N GLU A 963 28.47 5.95 -9.43
CA GLU A 963 29.49 5.39 -10.32
C GLU A 963 29.90 3.97 -9.86
N TYR A 964 28.93 3.08 -9.61
CA TYR A 964 29.18 1.78 -8.95
C TYR A 964 30.14 0.85 -9.69
N ASP A 965 30.08 0.78 -11.03
CA ASP A 965 31.00 -0.06 -11.82
C ASP A 965 32.45 0.43 -11.69
N LYS A 966 32.65 1.75 -11.67
CA LYS A 966 33.96 2.36 -11.43
C LYS A 966 34.42 2.14 -9.99
N ALA A 967 33.51 2.16 -9.02
CA ALA A 967 33.84 1.79 -7.65
C ALA A 967 34.41 0.36 -7.58
N LEU A 968 33.78 -0.61 -8.27
CA LEU A 968 34.27 -1.98 -8.35
C LEU A 968 35.64 -2.09 -9.06
N GLU A 969 35.87 -1.32 -10.13
CA GLU A 969 37.17 -1.24 -10.79
C GLU A 969 38.26 -0.75 -9.83
N LEU A 970 37.97 0.32 -9.08
CA LEU A 970 38.87 0.92 -8.11
C LEU A 970 39.14 -0.01 -6.90
N PHE A 971 38.13 -0.74 -6.43
CA PHE A 971 38.30 -1.73 -5.36
C PHE A 971 39.14 -2.95 -5.80
N GLY A 972 39.21 -3.23 -7.11
CA GLY A 972 40.02 -4.31 -7.66
C GLY A 972 39.63 -5.67 -7.09
N SER A 973 40.60 -6.37 -6.48
CA SER A 973 40.40 -7.72 -5.93
C SER A 973 40.03 -7.75 -4.43
N ARG A 974 39.68 -6.61 -3.82
CA ARG A 974 39.33 -6.53 -2.39
C ARG A 974 38.06 -7.36 -2.09
N LYS A 975 38.05 -8.04 -0.94
CA LYS A 975 36.96 -8.90 -0.44
C LYS A 975 36.75 -8.65 1.05
N CYS A 976 35.62 -9.13 1.56
CA CYS A 976 35.22 -8.98 2.97
C CYS A 976 35.15 -7.52 3.41
N ASP A 977 34.54 -6.68 2.58
CA ASP A 977 34.43 -5.25 2.76
C ASP A 977 33.00 -4.76 2.45
N VAL A 978 32.48 -3.90 3.32
CA VAL A 978 31.10 -3.43 3.26
C VAL A 978 30.80 -2.56 2.05
N ASN A 979 31.76 -1.74 1.58
CA ASN A 979 31.57 -0.86 0.44
C ASN A 979 31.71 -1.62 -0.89
N VAL A 980 32.56 -2.65 -0.93
CA VAL A 980 32.60 -3.57 -2.08
C VAL A 980 31.27 -4.32 -2.19
N GLY A 981 30.77 -4.85 -1.09
CA GLY A 981 29.45 -5.51 -1.03
C GLY A 981 28.31 -4.58 -1.43
N LEU A 982 28.33 -3.32 -0.98
CA LEU A 982 27.37 -2.29 -1.38
C LEU A 982 27.43 -2.00 -2.89
N ALA A 983 28.62 -1.79 -3.47
CA ALA A 983 28.74 -1.56 -4.91
C ALA A 983 28.27 -2.77 -5.75
N GLN A 984 28.51 -4.00 -5.27
CA GLN A 984 27.96 -5.22 -5.88
C GLN A 984 26.43 -5.28 -5.78
N LEU A 985 25.86 -4.89 -4.62
CA LEU A 985 24.41 -4.80 -4.42
C LEU A 985 23.78 -3.79 -5.38
N MET A 986 24.37 -2.60 -5.52
CA MET A 986 23.87 -1.54 -6.39
C MET A 986 23.97 -1.87 -7.89
N THR A 987 24.84 -2.81 -8.26
CA THR A 987 24.96 -3.34 -9.64
C THR A 987 24.15 -4.63 -9.87
N GLY A 988 23.34 -5.06 -8.90
CA GLY A 988 22.50 -6.26 -9.00
C GLY A 988 23.25 -7.59 -8.87
N LYS A 989 24.53 -7.57 -8.45
CA LYS A 989 25.37 -8.76 -8.24
C LYS A 989 25.13 -9.35 -6.84
N TYR A 990 23.89 -9.75 -6.55
CA TYR A 990 23.43 -10.09 -5.20
C TYR A 990 24.22 -11.22 -4.53
N GLU A 991 24.57 -12.28 -5.26
CA GLU A 991 25.36 -13.40 -4.71
C GLU A 991 26.78 -12.98 -4.31
N GLU A 992 27.42 -12.17 -5.16
CA GLU A 992 28.76 -11.64 -4.86
C GLU A 992 28.70 -10.68 -3.67
N ALA A 993 27.71 -9.77 -3.66
CA ALA A 993 27.48 -8.82 -2.58
C ALA A 993 27.28 -9.55 -1.25
N LYS A 994 26.44 -10.60 -1.24
CA LYS A 994 26.16 -11.42 -0.06
C LYS A 994 27.41 -12.13 0.45
N ALA A 995 28.20 -12.75 -0.43
CA ALA A 995 29.44 -13.40 -0.05
C ALA A 995 30.44 -12.40 0.56
N ASN A 996 30.53 -11.20 -0.01
CA ASN A 996 31.42 -10.14 0.48
C ASN A 996 30.97 -9.61 1.84
N LEU A 997 29.69 -9.29 2.00
CA LEU A 997 29.12 -8.79 3.26
C LEU A 997 29.16 -9.85 4.37
N SER A 998 28.97 -11.13 4.05
CA SER A 998 28.95 -12.20 5.05
C SER A 998 30.33 -12.49 5.67
N CYS A 999 31.43 -12.18 4.96
CA CYS A 999 32.78 -12.32 5.49
C CYS A 999 33.39 -10.99 5.98
N ALA A 1000 32.73 -9.86 5.71
CA ALA A 1000 33.10 -8.56 6.27
C ALA A 1000 32.84 -8.51 7.78
N GLU A 1001 33.37 -7.48 8.44
CA GLU A 1001 33.05 -7.22 9.85
C GLU A 1001 31.53 -7.11 10.07
N GLU A 1002 31.03 -7.82 11.09
CA GLU A 1002 29.61 -7.85 11.41
C GLU A 1002 29.21 -6.54 12.11
N THR A 1003 28.70 -5.59 11.33
CA THR A 1003 28.19 -4.31 11.81
C THR A 1003 26.68 -4.22 11.59
N CYS A 1004 26.02 -3.24 12.23
CA CYS A 1004 24.61 -2.96 11.96
C CYS A 1004 24.36 -2.64 10.47
N LYS A 1005 25.33 -1.98 9.81
CA LYS A 1005 25.32 -1.66 8.38
C LYS A 1005 25.43 -2.90 7.51
N THR A 1006 26.38 -3.80 7.79
CA THR A 1006 26.55 -5.06 7.05
C THR A 1006 25.28 -5.91 7.09
N ASN A 1007 24.69 -6.05 8.28
CA ASN A 1007 23.43 -6.78 8.47
C ASN A 1007 22.26 -6.10 7.75
N TYR A 1008 22.15 -4.77 7.77
CA TYR A 1008 21.08 -4.07 7.06
C TYR A 1008 21.16 -4.27 5.53
N LEU A 1009 22.36 -4.21 4.95
CA LEU A 1009 22.58 -4.49 3.53
C LEU A 1009 22.25 -5.95 3.15
N LEU A 1010 22.55 -6.91 4.03
CA LEU A 1010 22.13 -8.30 3.85
C LEU A 1010 20.60 -8.46 3.87
N ALA A 1011 19.90 -7.70 4.71
CA ALA A 1011 18.43 -7.68 4.70
C ALA A 1011 17.89 -7.08 3.38
N ILE A 1012 18.51 -6.03 2.85
CA ILE A 1012 18.16 -5.46 1.54
C ILE A 1012 18.36 -6.49 0.42
N ILE A 1013 19.46 -7.26 0.44
CA ILE A 1013 19.66 -8.38 -0.49
C ILE A 1013 18.52 -9.39 -0.36
N GLY A 1014 18.12 -9.76 0.85
CA GLY A 1014 16.97 -10.63 1.10
C GLY A 1014 15.68 -10.08 0.47
N ALA A 1015 15.40 -8.79 0.64
CA ALA A 1015 14.20 -8.15 0.10
C ALA A 1015 14.19 -8.14 -1.44
N ARG A 1016 15.33 -7.79 -2.05
CA ARG A 1016 15.49 -7.75 -3.52
C ARG A 1016 15.51 -9.13 -4.17
N THR A 1017 15.81 -10.18 -3.41
CA THR A 1017 15.81 -11.59 -3.87
C THR A 1017 14.58 -12.38 -3.41
N ALA A 1018 13.59 -11.73 -2.78
CA ALA A 1018 12.38 -12.34 -2.24
C ALA A 1018 12.65 -13.49 -1.24
N ASN A 1019 13.66 -13.30 -0.39
CA ASN A 1019 14.03 -14.22 0.69
C ASN A 1019 13.69 -13.64 2.06
N ASP A 1020 12.41 -13.78 2.44
CA ASP A 1020 11.83 -13.19 3.65
C ASP A 1020 12.56 -13.61 4.93
N ALA A 1021 13.05 -14.85 5.00
CA ALA A 1021 13.79 -15.37 6.15
C ALA A 1021 15.09 -14.58 6.38
N GLU A 1022 15.80 -14.24 5.30
CA GLU A 1022 17.03 -13.43 5.38
C GLU A 1022 16.75 -11.97 5.69
N VAL A 1023 15.62 -11.42 5.23
CA VAL A 1023 15.17 -10.06 5.63
C VAL A 1023 15.04 -10.00 7.15
N PHE A 1024 14.24 -10.88 7.74
CA PHE A 1024 13.94 -10.81 9.18
C PHE A 1024 15.15 -11.17 10.04
N ALA A 1025 15.94 -12.18 9.66
CA ALA A 1025 17.12 -12.58 10.41
C ALA A 1025 18.16 -11.46 10.49
N ASN A 1026 18.45 -10.79 9.37
CA ASN A 1026 19.46 -9.75 9.32
C ASN A 1026 18.96 -8.40 9.88
N LEU A 1027 17.67 -8.06 9.71
CA LEU A 1027 17.11 -6.88 10.39
C LEU A 1027 17.16 -7.02 11.92
N LYS A 1028 16.81 -8.20 12.46
CA LYS A 1028 16.91 -8.46 13.92
C LYS A 1028 18.34 -8.21 14.43
N LYS A 1029 19.35 -8.77 13.75
CA LYS A 1029 20.77 -8.53 14.06
C LYS A 1029 21.16 -7.05 13.96
N ALA A 1030 20.74 -6.36 12.89
CA ALA A 1030 21.02 -4.94 12.71
C ALA A 1030 20.44 -4.10 13.86
N PHE A 1031 19.22 -4.44 14.31
CA PHE A 1031 18.54 -3.75 15.41
C PHE A 1031 19.12 -4.07 16.79
N GLU A 1032 19.64 -5.28 17.00
CA GLU A 1032 20.36 -5.65 18.22
C GLU A 1032 21.61 -4.78 18.41
N ILE A 1033 22.35 -4.52 17.33
CA ILE A 1033 23.55 -3.67 17.36
C ILE A 1033 23.16 -2.18 17.41
N ASN A 1034 22.17 -1.75 16.61
CA ASN A 1034 21.70 -0.36 16.58
C ASN A 1034 20.17 -0.26 16.50
N PRO A 1035 19.49 -0.11 17.66
CA PRO A 1035 18.02 -0.02 17.71
C PRO A 1035 17.39 1.12 16.91
N LYS A 1036 18.14 2.19 16.58
CA LYS A 1036 17.63 3.33 15.80
C LYS A 1036 17.26 2.94 14.36
N LEU A 1037 17.83 1.86 13.84
CA LEU A 1037 17.55 1.38 12.49
C LEU A 1037 16.11 0.85 12.32
N LYS A 1038 15.38 0.57 13.40
CA LYS A 1038 13.95 0.23 13.35
C LYS A 1038 13.12 1.33 12.69
N GLY A 1039 13.35 2.58 13.09
CA GLY A 1039 12.69 3.75 12.51
C GLY A 1039 13.07 3.98 11.05
N LYS A 1040 14.31 3.67 10.66
CA LYS A 1040 14.74 3.69 9.25
C LYS A 1040 13.98 2.61 8.45
N ALA A 1041 13.98 1.36 8.90
CA ALA A 1041 13.31 0.25 8.21
C ALA A 1041 11.80 0.47 8.02
N LEU A 1042 11.12 1.13 8.96
CA LEU A 1042 9.71 1.50 8.83
C LEU A 1042 9.41 2.45 7.66
N ASN A 1043 10.40 3.20 7.20
CA ASN A 1043 10.24 4.22 6.15
C ASN A 1043 11.08 3.90 4.89
N ASP A 1044 11.92 2.87 4.96
CA ASP A 1044 12.83 2.48 3.88
C ASP A 1044 12.08 1.67 2.82
N ARG A 1045 12.11 2.17 1.58
CA ARG A 1045 11.35 1.60 0.46
C ARG A 1045 11.93 0.29 -0.06
N GLU A 1046 13.13 -0.10 0.39
CA GLU A 1046 13.66 -1.45 0.18
C GLU A 1046 12.73 -2.52 0.78
N PHE A 1047 11.98 -2.17 1.82
CA PHE A 1047 11.07 -3.08 2.52
C PHE A 1047 9.59 -2.80 2.26
N VAL A 1048 9.23 -2.01 1.24
CA VAL A 1048 7.83 -1.59 0.99
C VAL A 1048 6.85 -2.77 0.89
N LYS A 1049 7.30 -3.91 0.33
CA LYS A 1049 6.51 -5.15 0.22
C LYS A 1049 6.17 -5.80 1.57
N TYR A 1050 6.86 -5.40 2.64
CA TYR A 1050 6.73 -5.95 3.98
C TYR A 1050 5.99 -5.02 4.94
N PHE A 1051 5.55 -3.83 4.51
CA PHE A 1051 4.94 -2.85 5.42
C PHE A 1051 3.60 -3.30 6.01
N ASP A 1052 2.89 -4.19 5.33
CA ASP A 1052 1.66 -4.84 5.82
C ASP A 1052 1.92 -6.25 6.42
N ASN A 1053 3.17 -6.71 6.45
CA ASN A 1053 3.53 -8.02 6.97
C ASN A 1053 3.61 -7.99 8.51
N GLU A 1054 2.85 -8.87 9.18
CA GLU A 1054 2.78 -8.92 10.65
C GLU A 1054 4.14 -9.19 11.32
N GLU A 1055 4.96 -10.08 10.75
CA GLU A 1055 6.29 -10.38 11.31
C GLU A 1055 7.23 -9.17 11.16
N PHE A 1056 7.26 -8.52 9.99
CA PHE A 1056 8.02 -7.28 9.78
C PHE A 1056 7.62 -6.22 10.80
N LEU A 1057 6.31 -5.95 10.92
CA LEU A 1057 5.77 -4.99 11.87
C LEU A 1057 6.13 -5.32 13.32
N SER A 1058 6.18 -6.60 13.69
CA SER A 1058 6.55 -7.04 15.04
C SER A 1058 8.01 -6.78 15.43
N ILE A 1059 8.92 -6.65 14.46
CA ILE A 1059 10.35 -6.42 14.72
C ILE A 1059 10.74 -4.95 14.61
N VAL A 1060 10.00 -4.16 13.82
CA VAL A 1060 10.27 -2.73 13.60
C VAL A 1060 9.46 -1.79 14.51
N LYS A 1061 8.27 -2.20 14.99
CA LYS A 1061 7.52 -1.50 16.06
C LYS A 1061 7.97 -2.01 17.43
#